data_AF-A0A259MIZ7-F1
#
_entry.id   AF-A0A259MIZ7-F1
#
_cell.length_a   1.000
_cell.length_b   1.000
_cell.length_c   1.000
_cell.angle_alpha   90.00
_cell.angle_beta   90.00
_cell.angle_gamma   90.00
#
_symmetry.space_group_name_H-M   'P 1'
#
loop_
_entity.id
_entity.type
_entity.pdbx_description
1 polymer ?
#
loop_
_entity_poly.entity_id
_entity_poly.type
_entity_poly.pdbx_seq_one_letter_code
_entity_poly.pdbx_strand_id
1 'polypeptide(L)'
;MKRTIPTIQLRPTRMAPWIWARWAIVVAALAVALGMSSDGDAQSNGSRTTLQRATELVDSYIARAGREKDPDLRRRMLIEGYTALLSLPIERDLRDTAKRLRKISDGLDSTGAESQLLEQAQWRAVRLFERYQEPERVYQLLRILMYDAHSFERERRDYEFQRLVDADAREALVDFLSRNEDGKSVNRIKDLCEENRYDLAGFAALKWTDPEWAAYRADIMGQLGMTRQAEILARESLAAGDRQKMRGIEILTRLAATESRRGDTAAVQRLARAVLGDADARFAAKLLSPGTSRGPCDSKLWNEWPEWRQRSIASASSIGVRGEPGPVRGMSVGAYLGEAIAGAGNDPGSIELIDRLIALQDRDNAENAVDPLNLALLGRKPEGMAEEEFQSLLARYFEHRHVYQASIKSLMLSRFAVGRALDESSATILTADAVKQTLWDYPHSPIARRLLSLSDPERERIRRISPDLESMLRFNALVWEGRGREARSLSAEHPGLRLEFHSDRPLLRLVGVLLNAEMNHQAAAMLDAYLEVEPGPDTIAVHFLLMQGRIDRAKAMLRDFLSQGREVFVSVMLLRELEPTIDVSKFEISARFGEAYERIENWLSVMDALAWRGSSDEIELWRRNPPMELASLDEDQRACVQDTATGLEAVALARRGDLEAGLRLVVDRDLRQRGYCVVRVNRNETWRFDYAETPFFDLRYLVQEWVARGHALN
;
A
#
# COMPACT_ATOMS: atom_id res chain seq x y z
N MET A 1 -34.41 47.35 14.20
CA MET A 1 -35.29 46.16 14.15
C MET A 1 -34.41 44.91 14.06
N LYS A 2 -34.40 44.08 15.10
CA LYS A 2 -33.60 42.86 15.22
C LYS A 2 -34.25 41.73 14.41
N ARG A 3 -33.48 40.99 13.59
CA ARG A 3 -33.88 39.69 13.02
C ARG A 3 -33.07 38.58 13.69
N THR A 4 -33.79 37.68 14.34
CA THR A 4 -33.34 36.45 15.01
C THR A 4 -32.90 35.40 13.99
N ILE A 5 -31.74 34.79 14.23
CA ILE A 5 -31.24 33.57 13.55
C ILE A 5 -31.47 32.40 14.50
N PRO A 6 -32.06 31.27 14.08
CA PRO A 6 -32.28 30.12 14.96
C PRO A 6 -30.97 29.35 15.19
N THR A 7 -30.66 29.11 16.46
CA THR A 7 -29.52 28.31 16.90
C THR A 7 -29.91 26.82 16.84
N ILE A 8 -29.22 26.04 16.00
CA ILE A 8 -29.36 24.57 15.99
C ILE A 8 -28.53 24.02 17.17
N GLN A 9 -29.21 23.52 18.21
CA GLN A 9 -28.57 22.75 19.27
C GLN A 9 -28.34 21.31 18.82
N LEU A 10 -27.08 20.93 18.59
CA LEU A 10 -26.69 19.52 18.54
C LEU A 10 -26.65 18.98 19.99
N ARG A 11 -27.57 18.07 20.33
CA ARG A 11 -27.53 17.32 21.59
C ARG A 11 -26.46 16.22 21.48
N PRO A 12 -25.46 16.16 22.39
CA PRO A 12 -24.65 14.96 22.54
C PRO A 12 -25.49 13.89 23.25
N THR A 13 -25.63 12.72 22.64
CA THR A 13 -26.14 11.51 23.27
C THR A 13 -25.15 11.06 24.34
N ARG A 14 -25.41 11.42 25.61
CA ARG A 14 -24.70 10.85 26.76
C ARG A 14 -25.07 9.37 26.89
N MET A 15 -24.15 8.48 26.55
CA MET A 15 -24.18 7.11 27.07
C MET A 15 -23.95 7.17 28.58
N ALA A 16 -24.80 6.49 29.34
CA ALA A 16 -24.85 6.60 30.79
C ALA A 16 -23.81 5.69 31.49
N PRO A 17 -23.13 6.16 32.55
CA PRO A 17 -22.00 5.45 33.21
C PRO A 17 -22.33 4.06 33.80
N TRP A 18 -23.61 3.70 33.94
CA TRP A 18 -24.02 2.44 34.57
C TRP A 18 -23.88 1.21 33.64
N ILE A 19 -23.65 1.42 32.34
CA ILE A 19 -23.37 0.32 31.38
C ILE A 19 -21.97 -0.28 31.63
N TRP A 20 -20.97 0.55 32.00
CA TRP A 20 -19.62 0.08 32.33
C TRP A 20 -19.57 -0.72 33.64
N ALA A 21 -20.38 -0.33 34.64
CA ALA A 21 -20.47 -1.07 35.91
C ALA A 21 -21.07 -2.48 35.72
N ARG A 22 -22.01 -2.65 34.79
CA ARG A 22 -22.58 -3.97 34.45
C ARG A 22 -21.58 -4.86 33.73
N TRP A 23 -20.78 -4.32 32.82
CA TRP A 23 -19.70 -5.07 32.15
C TRP A 23 -18.60 -5.51 33.12
N ALA A 24 -18.21 -4.66 34.07
CA ALA A 24 -17.22 -5.01 35.08
C ALA A 24 -17.71 -6.14 36.03
N ILE A 25 -18.99 -6.15 36.40
CA ILE A 25 -19.59 -7.21 37.24
C ILE A 25 -19.72 -8.53 36.46
N VAL A 26 -20.01 -8.49 35.15
CA VAL A 26 -20.07 -9.69 34.31
C VAL A 26 -18.69 -10.30 34.08
N VAL A 27 -17.63 -9.49 33.91
CA VAL A 27 -16.24 -9.96 33.79
C VAL A 27 -15.74 -10.55 35.11
N ALA A 28 -16.06 -9.91 36.25
CA ALA A 28 -15.71 -10.44 37.57
C ALA A 28 -16.47 -11.74 37.89
N ALA A 29 -17.73 -11.87 37.49
CA ALA A 29 -18.51 -13.09 37.66
C ALA A 29 -18.02 -14.23 36.73
N LEU A 30 -17.53 -13.92 35.53
CA LEU A 30 -16.88 -14.91 34.64
C LEU A 30 -15.55 -15.41 35.20
N ALA A 31 -14.75 -14.54 35.85
CA ALA A 31 -13.49 -14.94 36.49
C ALA A 31 -13.72 -15.91 37.66
N VAL A 32 -14.82 -15.76 38.40
CA VAL A 32 -15.21 -16.68 39.49
C VAL A 32 -15.83 -17.98 38.96
N ALA A 33 -16.54 -17.93 37.83
CA ALA A 33 -17.13 -19.10 37.20
C ALA A 33 -16.13 -19.98 36.42
N LEU A 34 -14.98 -19.44 36.02
CA LEU A 34 -13.91 -20.15 35.29
C LEU A 34 -12.93 -20.92 36.19
N GLY A 35 -13.21 -21.06 37.48
CA GLY A 35 -12.57 -22.09 38.32
C GLY A 35 -11.03 -22.04 38.34
N MET A 36 -10.43 -20.86 38.42
CA MET A 36 -9.02 -20.75 38.81
C MET A 36 -8.92 -20.95 40.32
N SER A 37 -8.94 -22.22 40.75
CA SER A 37 -8.61 -22.61 42.11
C SER A 37 -7.13 -22.32 42.35
N SER A 38 -6.84 -21.30 43.15
CA SER A 38 -5.65 -21.25 43.98
C SER A 38 -5.77 -22.35 45.04
N ASP A 39 -4.84 -23.30 45.04
CA ASP A 39 -4.05 -23.64 46.23
C ASP A 39 -3.15 -24.86 45.94
N GLY A 40 -1.90 -24.72 46.35
CA GLY A 40 -0.87 -25.73 46.22
C GLY A 40 0.52 -25.16 46.48
N ASP A 41 0.70 -24.58 47.67
CA ASP A 41 2.01 -24.18 48.21
C ASP A 41 3.01 -25.33 48.09
N ALA A 42 4.00 -25.14 47.22
CA ALA A 42 5.30 -25.78 47.33
C ALA A 42 6.35 -24.67 47.36
N GLN A 43 6.67 -24.25 48.59
CA GLN A 43 7.82 -23.40 48.90
C GLN A 43 9.11 -23.99 48.31
N SER A 44 9.68 -23.34 47.29
CA SER A 44 11.13 -23.19 47.17
C SER A 44 11.52 -22.03 46.23
N ASN A 45 12.27 -21.09 46.79
CA ASN A 45 13.00 -19.96 46.19
C ASN A 45 12.20 -18.85 45.46
N GLY A 46 12.39 -17.61 45.94
CA GLY A 46 11.58 -16.43 45.62
C GLY A 46 11.45 -16.11 44.13
N SER A 47 10.22 -15.74 43.74
CA SER A 47 9.76 -15.55 42.37
C SER A 47 10.45 -14.38 41.66
N ARG A 48 11.50 -14.67 40.89
CA ARG A 48 12.04 -13.74 39.87
C ARG A 48 11.00 -13.52 38.77
N THR A 49 10.82 -12.27 38.34
CA THR A 49 9.93 -11.93 37.22
C THR A 49 10.49 -12.45 35.89
N THR A 50 9.63 -12.69 34.89
CA THR A 50 10.04 -13.16 33.55
C THR A 50 11.06 -12.20 32.90
N LEU A 51 10.90 -10.89 33.11
CA LEU A 51 11.84 -9.85 32.67
C LEU A 51 13.23 -9.98 33.33
N GLN A 52 13.28 -10.28 34.64
CA GLN A 52 14.55 -10.50 35.35
C GLN A 52 15.30 -11.72 34.80
N ARG A 53 14.60 -12.83 34.56
CA ARG A 53 15.20 -14.05 33.98
C ARG A 53 15.69 -13.82 32.55
N ALA A 54 14.91 -13.14 31.73
CA ALA A 54 15.31 -12.74 30.37
C ALA A 54 16.59 -11.89 30.40
N THR A 55 16.67 -10.93 31.32
CA THR A 55 17.86 -10.07 31.50
C THR A 55 19.08 -10.89 31.93
N GLU A 56 18.93 -11.82 32.88
CA GLU A 56 20.01 -12.71 33.33
C GLU A 56 20.54 -13.60 32.19
N LEU A 57 19.65 -14.10 31.32
CA LEU A 57 20.03 -14.91 30.16
C LEU A 57 20.82 -14.09 29.13
N VAL A 58 20.38 -12.87 28.83
CA VAL A 58 21.09 -11.98 27.91
C VAL A 58 22.45 -11.55 28.50
N ASP A 59 22.50 -11.25 29.80
CA ASP A 59 23.76 -10.91 30.49
C ASP A 59 24.74 -12.10 30.50
N SER A 60 24.25 -13.32 30.71
CA SER A 60 25.05 -14.56 30.60
C SER A 60 25.60 -14.75 29.18
N TYR A 61 24.78 -14.46 28.17
CA TYR A 61 25.20 -14.50 26.77
C TYR A 61 26.31 -13.49 26.46
N ILE A 62 26.18 -12.26 26.93
CA ILE A 62 27.21 -11.20 26.78
C ILE A 62 28.50 -11.60 27.51
N ALA A 63 28.39 -12.15 28.73
CA ALA A 63 29.53 -12.64 29.48
C ALA A 63 30.27 -13.78 28.75
N ARG A 64 29.53 -14.67 28.09
CA ARG A 64 30.10 -15.71 27.22
C ARG A 64 30.76 -15.11 25.98
N ALA A 65 30.12 -14.17 25.30
CA ALA A 65 30.71 -13.44 24.17
C ALA A 65 32.04 -12.75 24.56
N GLY A 66 32.13 -12.21 25.77
CA GLY A 66 33.37 -11.64 26.30
C GLY A 66 34.54 -12.62 26.46
N ARG A 67 34.25 -13.93 26.53
CA ARG A 67 35.23 -15.03 26.61
C ARG A 67 35.52 -15.69 25.27
N GLU A 68 34.81 -15.30 24.21
CA GLU A 68 35.02 -15.82 22.86
C GLU A 68 36.39 -15.40 22.32
N LYS A 69 37.09 -16.36 21.71
CA LYS A 69 38.47 -16.20 21.20
C LYS A 69 38.48 -15.74 19.75
N ASP A 70 37.48 -16.13 18.96
CA ASP A 70 37.31 -15.62 17.60
C ASP A 70 36.82 -14.16 17.65
N PRO A 71 37.59 -13.18 17.13
CA PRO A 71 37.25 -11.77 17.22
C PRO A 71 35.98 -11.40 16.44
N ASP A 72 35.66 -12.10 15.36
CA ASP A 72 34.50 -11.81 14.52
C ASP A 72 33.24 -12.44 15.12
N LEU A 73 33.34 -13.68 15.61
CA LEU A 73 32.25 -14.32 16.37
C LEU A 73 31.94 -13.53 17.64
N ARG A 74 32.98 -13.13 18.40
CA ARG A 74 32.84 -12.27 19.59
C ARG A 74 32.08 -10.99 19.26
N ARG A 75 32.45 -10.32 18.16
CA ARG A 75 31.84 -9.06 17.74
C ARG A 75 30.35 -9.24 17.44
N ARG A 76 29.98 -10.27 16.67
CA ARG A 76 28.59 -10.59 16.33
C ARG A 76 27.75 -10.93 17.57
N MET A 77 28.26 -11.78 18.45
CA MET A 77 27.58 -12.11 19.70
C MET A 77 27.39 -10.88 20.61
N LEU A 78 28.35 -9.96 20.66
CA LEU A 78 28.21 -8.71 21.43
C LEU A 78 27.16 -7.76 20.81
N ILE A 79 27.13 -7.62 19.48
CA ILE A 79 26.08 -6.86 18.78
C ILE A 79 24.70 -7.45 19.12
N GLU A 80 24.57 -8.78 19.08
CA GLU A 80 23.35 -9.49 19.45
C GLU A 80 22.93 -9.21 20.90
N GLY A 81 23.82 -9.46 21.86
CA GLY A 81 23.52 -9.29 23.27
C GLY A 81 23.15 -7.85 23.63
N TYR A 82 23.93 -6.86 23.20
CA TYR A 82 23.66 -5.47 23.55
C TYR A 82 22.39 -4.92 22.89
N THR A 83 22.07 -5.34 21.66
CA THR A 83 20.83 -4.90 21.01
C THR A 83 19.59 -5.56 21.65
N ALA A 84 19.71 -6.83 22.09
CA ALA A 84 18.68 -7.48 22.87
C ALA A 84 18.44 -6.72 24.20
N LEU A 85 19.50 -6.33 24.91
CA LEU A 85 19.39 -5.50 26.12
C LEU A 85 18.74 -4.14 25.86
N LEU A 86 19.10 -3.45 24.77
CA LEU A 86 18.47 -2.18 24.40
C LEU A 86 16.97 -2.31 24.09
N SER A 87 16.51 -3.51 23.74
CA SER A 87 15.10 -3.76 23.42
C SER A 87 14.26 -4.10 24.66
N LEU A 88 14.89 -4.41 25.80
CA LEU A 88 14.18 -4.71 27.05
C LEU A 88 13.77 -3.42 27.79
N PRO A 89 12.55 -3.34 28.35
CA PRO A 89 12.09 -2.18 29.11
C PRO A 89 12.65 -2.17 30.55
N ILE A 90 13.97 -2.12 30.71
CA ILE A 90 14.66 -2.19 32.01
C ILE A 90 15.14 -0.81 32.49
N GLU A 91 15.11 -0.54 33.80
CA GLU A 91 15.67 0.66 34.44
C GLU A 91 17.21 0.63 34.55
N ARG A 92 17.90 0.17 33.49
CA ARG A 92 19.36 0.11 33.44
C ARG A 92 19.89 1.35 32.71
N ASP A 93 21.18 1.67 32.87
CA ASP A 93 21.82 2.77 32.13
C ASP A 93 21.90 2.44 30.62
N LEU A 94 20.80 2.68 29.91
CA LEU A 94 20.65 2.49 28.45
C LEU A 94 21.75 3.25 27.69
N ARG A 95 22.27 4.34 28.27
CA ARG A 95 23.35 5.13 27.71
C ARG A 95 24.67 4.35 27.67
N ASP A 96 24.98 3.55 28.69
CA ASP A 96 26.20 2.72 28.70
C ASP A 96 26.10 1.60 27.67
N THR A 97 24.95 0.91 27.60
CA THR A 97 24.70 -0.13 26.59
C THR A 97 24.80 0.42 25.16
N ALA A 98 24.17 1.57 24.89
CA ALA A 98 24.20 2.20 23.58
C ALA A 98 25.60 2.71 23.22
N LYS A 99 26.38 3.25 24.18
CA LYS A 99 27.79 3.63 23.98
C LYS A 99 28.67 2.43 23.65
N ARG A 100 28.49 1.29 24.34
CA ARG A 100 29.24 0.05 24.06
C ARG A 100 28.93 -0.50 22.68
N LEU A 101 27.66 -0.49 22.28
CA LEU A 101 27.22 -0.89 20.94
C LEU A 101 27.80 0.04 19.86
N ARG A 102 27.80 1.36 20.10
CA ARG A 102 28.42 2.34 19.21
C ARG A 102 29.92 2.12 19.04
N LYS A 103 30.65 1.85 20.12
CA LYS A 103 32.08 1.55 20.03
C LYS A 103 32.38 0.31 19.17
N ILE A 104 31.46 -0.66 19.13
CA ILE A 104 31.54 -1.79 18.21
C ILE A 104 31.21 -1.34 16.77
N SER A 105 30.17 -0.52 16.60
CA SER A 105 29.75 0.06 15.31
C SER A 105 30.83 0.90 14.62
N ASP A 106 31.52 1.76 15.38
CA ASP A 106 32.57 2.67 14.86
C ASP A 106 33.77 1.87 14.28
N GLY A 107 33.89 0.59 14.62
CA GLY A 107 34.88 -0.33 14.07
C GLY A 107 34.39 -1.19 12.90
N LEU A 108 33.16 -1.00 12.42
CA LEU A 108 32.59 -1.72 11.26
C LEU A 108 32.76 -0.91 9.97
N ASP A 109 32.87 -1.60 8.84
CA ASP A 109 32.72 -0.98 7.52
C ASP A 109 31.27 -0.54 7.33
N SER A 110 31.07 0.76 7.08
CA SER A 110 29.75 1.39 6.87
C SER A 110 28.89 0.71 5.80
N THR A 111 29.49 -0.02 4.86
CA THR A 111 28.80 -0.70 3.75
C THR A 111 28.61 -2.21 3.95
N GLY A 112 29.14 -2.78 5.04
CA GLY A 112 29.07 -4.21 5.34
C GLY A 112 27.69 -4.67 5.84
N ALA A 113 27.36 -5.94 5.62
CA ALA A 113 26.10 -6.56 6.09
C ALA A 113 25.87 -6.41 7.60
N GLU A 114 26.95 -6.40 8.41
CA GLU A 114 26.88 -6.20 9.86
C GLU A 114 26.46 -4.77 10.26
N SER A 115 26.86 -3.76 9.48
CA SER A 115 26.45 -2.36 9.68
C SER A 115 24.95 -2.20 9.40
N GLN A 116 24.46 -2.78 8.30
CA GLN A 116 23.03 -2.77 7.95
C GLN A 116 22.17 -3.53 8.98
N LEU A 117 22.64 -4.68 9.47
CA LEU A 117 21.95 -5.46 10.50
C LEU A 117 21.88 -4.75 11.85
N LEU A 118 22.90 -3.96 12.15
CA LEU A 118 22.95 -3.14 13.35
C LEU A 118 21.95 -1.97 13.24
N GLU A 119 21.96 -1.26 12.12
CA GLU A 119 21.04 -0.15 11.83
C GLU A 119 19.57 -0.62 11.88
N GLN A 120 19.24 -1.73 11.21
CA GLN A 120 17.89 -2.30 11.23
C GLN A 120 17.41 -2.67 12.63
N ALA A 121 18.28 -3.28 13.43
CA ALA A 121 17.93 -3.73 14.77
C ALA A 121 17.79 -2.57 15.76
N GLN A 122 18.58 -1.51 15.58
CA GLN A 122 18.45 -0.24 16.30
C GLN A 122 17.11 0.46 15.99
N TRP A 123 16.75 0.57 14.71
CA TRP A 123 15.45 1.10 14.30
C TRP A 123 14.26 0.28 14.80
N ARG A 124 14.45 -1.03 14.95
CA ARG A 124 13.41 -1.89 15.54
C ARG A 124 13.25 -1.64 17.03
N ALA A 125 14.33 -1.41 17.77
CA ALA A 125 14.26 -1.00 19.18
C ALA A 125 13.54 0.35 19.35
N VAL A 126 13.84 1.34 18.50
CA VAL A 126 13.13 2.63 18.46
C VAL A 126 11.61 2.42 18.29
N ARG A 127 11.21 1.65 17.27
CA ARG A 127 9.79 1.34 16.99
C ARG A 127 9.09 0.57 18.12
N LEU A 128 9.81 -0.20 18.92
CA LEU A 128 9.25 -0.85 20.10
C LEU A 128 8.88 0.17 21.17
N PHE A 129 9.77 1.09 21.51
CA PHE A 129 9.50 2.12 22.52
C PHE A 129 8.44 3.15 22.07
N GLU A 130 8.31 3.38 20.76
CA GLU A 130 7.18 4.13 20.19
C GLU A 130 5.84 3.47 20.56
N ARG A 131 5.73 2.16 20.39
CA ARG A 131 4.51 1.40 20.73
C ARG A 131 4.17 1.42 22.22
N TYR A 132 5.16 1.56 23.10
CA TYR A 132 4.95 1.69 24.55
C TYR A 132 4.70 3.12 25.02
N GLN A 133 4.66 4.09 24.09
CA GLN A 133 4.53 5.50 24.44
C GLN A 133 5.60 5.97 25.44
N GLU A 134 6.85 5.55 25.24
CA GLU A 134 8.01 5.97 26.06
C GLU A 134 8.87 7.01 25.32
N PRO A 135 8.39 8.26 25.13
CA PRO A 135 8.99 9.22 24.22
C PRO A 135 10.38 9.66 24.61
N GLU A 136 10.68 9.69 25.91
CA GLU A 136 12.00 10.04 26.41
C GLU A 136 13.04 8.98 26.04
N ARG A 137 12.68 7.69 26.03
CA ARG A 137 13.56 6.59 25.64
C ARG A 137 13.78 6.55 24.13
N VAL A 138 12.73 6.75 23.34
CA VAL A 138 12.84 6.90 21.87
C VAL A 138 13.81 8.04 21.53
N TYR A 139 13.62 9.21 22.13
CA TYR A 139 14.47 10.38 21.92
C TYR A 139 15.92 10.13 22.34
N GLN A 140 16.15 9.48 23.49
CA GLN A 140 17.49 9.14 23.96
C GLN A 140 18.19 8.15 23.02
N LEU A 141 17.48 7.15 22.50
CA LEU A 141 18.02 6.19 21.54
C LEU A 141 18.35 6.86 20.21
N LEU A 142 17.42 7.60 19.60
CA LEU A 142 17.65 8.34 18.36
C LEU A 142 18.86 9.28 18.48
N ARG A 143 18.98 10.00 19.60
CA ARG A 143 20.10 10.91 19.86
C ARG A 143 21.46 10.20 19.94
N ILE A 144 21.50 9.00 20.49
CA ILE A 144 22.77 8.27 20.68
C ILE A 144 23.20 7.58 19.37
N LEU A 145 22.22 7.15 18.57
CA LEU A 145 22.40 6.34 17.37
C LEU A 145 22.61 7.18 16.10
N MET A 146 21.98 8.35 15.98
CA MET A 146 21.94 9.15 14.76
C MET A 146 22.75 10.43 14.93
N TYR A 147 24.07 10.33 14.87
CA TYR A 147 24.97 11.47 15.08
C TYR A 147 25.40 12.11 13.75
N ASP A 148 24.44 12.68 13.04
CA ASP A 148 24.67 13.87 12.24
C ASP A 148 23.62 14.91 12.65
N ALA A 149 24.06 16.10 13.10
CA ALA A 149 23.16 17.07 13.76
C ALA A 149 21.97 17.48 12.86
N HIS A 150 22.19 17.46 11.54
CA HIS A 150 21.18 17.80 10.53
C HIS A 150 20.19 16.65 10.26
N SER A 151 20.59 15.38 10.41
CA SER A 151 19.67 14.25 10.32
C SER A 151 18.84 14.14 11.60
N PHE A 152 19.49 14.34 12.76
CA PHE A 152 18.84 14.28 14.07
C PHE A 152 17.71 15.31 14.24
N GLU A 153 17.92 16.57 13.82
CA GLU A 153 16.85 17.58 13.85
C GLU A 153 15.69 17.27 12.90
N ARG A 154 15.94 16.47 11.86
CA ARG A 154 14.91 16.02 10.93
C ARG A 154 14.11 14.87 11.54
N GLU A 155 14.78 13.82 12.01
CA GLU A 155 14.12 12.67 12.66
C GLU A 155 13.36 13.07 13.91
N ARG A 156 13.90 13.99 14.71
CA ARG A 156 13.19 14.55 15.87
C ARG A 156 11.89 15.22 15.46
N ARG A 157 11.88 15.98 14.36
CA ARG A 157 10.67 16.64 13.86
C ARG A 157 9.64 15.60 13.39
N ASP A 158 10.06 14.60 12.64
CA ASP A 158 9.16 13.55 12.15
C ASP A 158 8.61 12.68 13.31
N TYR A 159 9.43 12.43 14.34
CA TYR A 159 8.99 11.81 15.59
C TYR A 159 7.97 12.68 16.35
N GLU A 160 8.23 13.99 16.48
CA GLU A 160 7.30 14.93 17.08
C GLU A 160 5.98 15.01 16.31
N PHE A 161 6.01 14.91 14.97
CA PHE A 161 4.81 14.80 14.14
C PHE A 161 3.99 13.56 14.51
N GLN A 162 4.58 12.38 14.50
CA GLN A 162 3.88 11.12 14.77
C GLN A 162 3.22 11.15 16.15
N ARG A 163 3.95 11.65 17.16
CA ARG A 163 3.42 11.83 18.52
C ARG A 163 2.20 12.77 18.55
N LEU A 164 2.22 13.84 17.76
CA LEU A 164 1.10 14.80 17.70
C LEU A 164 -0.12 14.21 16.98
N VAL A 165 0.10 13.40 15.95
CA VAL A 165 -0.95 12.63 15.28
C VAL A 165 -1.59 11.64 16.26
N ASP A 166 -0.78 10.85 16.96
CA ASP A 166 -1.24 9.88 17.95
C ASP A 166 -2.00 10.53 19.12
N ALA A 167 -1.60 11.73 19.53
CA ALA A 167 -2.21 12.46 20.64
C ALA A 167 -3.42 13.33 20.26
N ASP A 168 -3.84 13.36 18.99
CA ASP A 168 -4.95 14.18 18.46
C ASP A 168 -4.82 15.71 18.75
N ALA A 169 -3.58 16.20 18.92
CA ALA A 169 -3.30 17.57 19.35
C ALA A 169 -3.31 18.56 18.17
N ARG A 170 -4.50 18.99 17.75
CA ARG A 170 -4.72 19.86 16.59
C ARG A 170 -3.91 21.16 16.60
N GLU A 171 -3.78 21.85 17.72
CA GLU A 171 -3.02 23.12 17.79
C GLU A 171 -1.51 22.93 17.61
N ALA A 172 -0.95 21.90 18.23
CA ALA A 172 0.47 21.59 18.07
C ALA A 172 0.79 21.05 16.67
N LEU A 173 -0.17 20.37 16.02
CA LEU A 173 -0.09 20.03 14.59
C LEU A 173 -0.02 21.28 13.70
N VAL A 174 -0.77 22.35 14.00
CA VAL A 174 -0.67 23.64 13.27
C VAL A 174 0.72 24.23 13.39
N ASP A 175 1.21 24.34 14.61
CA ASP A 175 2.55 24.87 14.89
C ASP A 175 3.63 24.06 14.15
N PHE A 176 3.49 22.73 14.15
CA PHE A 176 4.43 21.85 13.48
C PHE A 176 4.40 21.95 11.94
N LEU A 177 3.22 22.06 11.33
CA LEU A 177 3.07 22.23 9.89
C LEU A 177 3.53 23.62 9.43
N SER A 178 3.34 24.66 10.25
CA SER A 178 3.75 26.04 9.93
C SER A 178 5.26 26.26 9.96
N ARG A 179 6.02 25.39 10.64
CA ARG A 179 7.48 25.50 10.83
C ARG A 179 8.30 24.76 9.77
N ASN A 180 7.67 24.04 8.83
CA ASN A 180 8.39 23.30 7.80
C ASN A 180 8.14 23.91 6.42
N GLU A 181 9.22 24.37 5.78
CA GLU A 181 9.26 24.78 4.37
C GLU A 181 9.44 23.56 3.45
N ASP A 182 8.98 23.71 2.20
CA ASP A 182 9.16 22.81 1.04
C ASP A 182 8.47 21.45 1.06
N GLY A 183 7.38 21.29 0.28
CA GLY A 183 6.88 20.04 -0.34
C GLY A 183 6.55 18.82 0.54
N LYS A 184 6.98 18.79 1.81
CA LYS A 184 6.89 17.66 2.74
C LYS A 184 5.58 17.64 3.52
N SER A 185 4.87 18.77 3.58
CA SER A 185 3.49 18.84 4.10
C SER A 185 2.54 17.97 3.27
N VAL A 186 2.84 17.74 1.99
CA VAL A 186 2.13 16.81 1.11
C VAL A 186 2.26 15.37 1.59
N ASN A 187 3.49 14.90 1.79
CA ASN A 187 3.75 13.53 2.24
C ASN A 187 3.11 13.29 3.62
N ARG A 188 3.13 14.27 4.51
CA ARG A 188 2.50 14.15 5.83
C ARG A 188 0.98 14.09 5.81
N ILE A 189 0.34 14.84 4.90
CA ILE A 189 -1.11 14.72 4.68
C ILE A 189 -1.45 13.35 4.08
N LYS A 190 -0.57 12.80 3.24
CA LYS A 190 -0.67 11.43 2.73
C LYS A 190 -0.60 10.41 3.86
N ASP A 191 0.38 10.53 4.74
CA ASP A 191 0.56 9.65 5.89
C ASP A 191 -0.71 9.65 6.76
N LEU A 192 -1.28 10.84 7.06
CA LEU A 192 -2.54 10.97 7.78
C LEU A 192 -3.71 10.24 7.10
N CYS A 193 -3.76 10.27 5.78
CA CYS A 193 -4.80 9.57 5.02
C CYS A 193 -4.58 8.05 4.94
N GLU A 194 -3.33 7.60 4.85
CA GLU A 194 -2.95 6.17 4.96
C GLU A 194 -3.34 5.63 6.34
N GLU A 195 -3.22 6.44 7.39
CA GLU A 195 -3.63 6.12 8.77
C GLU A 195 -5.14 6.28 9.05
N ASN A 196 -5.98 6.59 8.06
CA ASN A 196 -7.43 6.86 8.22
C ASN A 196 -7.78 8.11 9.05
N ARG A 197 -6.84 9.03 9.29
CA ARG A 197 -7.04 10.27 10.08
C ARG A 197 -7.51 11.42 9.19
N TYR A 198 -8.66 11.20 8.53
CA TYR A 198 -9.20 12.12 7.52
C TYR A 198 -9.56 13.50 8.06
N ASP A 199 -9.98 13.59 9.32
CA ASP A 199 -10.31 14.85 9.97
C ASP A 199 -9.06 15.71 10.21
N LEU A 200 -7.95 15.08 10.64
CA LEU A 200 -6.64 15.73 10.76
C LEU A 200 -6.06 16.07 9.40
N ALA A 201 -6.17 15.20 8.41
CA ALA A 201 -5.75 15.49 7.04
C ALA A 201 -6.50 16.72 6.48
N GLY A 202 -7.81 16.82 6.72
CA GLY A 202 -8.63 17.94 6.27
C GLY A 202 -8.28 19.23 7.00
N PHE A 203 -8.02 19.13 8.30
CA PHE A 203 -7.54 20.27 9.09
C PHE A 203 -6.15 20.75 8.64
N ALA A 204 -5.21 19.84 8.39
CA ALA A 204 -3.89 20.15 7.85
C ALA A 204 -3.98 20.84 6.48
N ALA A 205 -4.85 20.32 5.60
CA ALA A 205 -5.10 20.92 4.29
C ALA A 205 -5.63 22.36 4.40
N LEU A 206 -6.53 22.67 5.34
CA LEU A 206 -7.02 24.04 5.56
C LEU A 206 -5.94 25.01 6.04
N LYS A 207 -4.97 24.53 6.82
CA LYS A 207 -3.97 25.37 7.49
C LYS A 207 -2.73 25.61 6.66
N TRP A 208 -2.46 24.76 5.68
CA TRP A 208 -1.40 24.97 4.72
C TRP A 208 -1.75 26.12 3.78
N THR A 209 -1.01 27.23 3.78
CA THR A 209 -1.37 28.46 3.04
C THR A 209 -0.46 28.81 1.86
N ASP A 210 0.47 27.93 1.48
CA ASP A 210 1.40 28.20 0.40
C ASP A 210 0.66 28.34 -0.96
N PRO A 211 0.72 29.51 -1.62
CA PRO A 211 0.06 29.74 -2.90
C PRO A 211 0.57 28.85 -4.03
N GLU A 212 1.81 28.37 -3.99
CA GLU A 212 2.37 27.52 -5.04
C GLU A 212 1.69 26.15 -5.10
N TRP A 213 1.18 25.69 -3.95
CA TRP A 213 0.55 24.39 -3.77
C TRP A 213 -0.98 24.45 -3.67
N ALA A 214 -1.59 25.60 -4.00
CA ALA A 214 -3.03 25.80 -3.89
C ALA A 214 -3.86 24.75 -4.65
N ALA A 215 -3.41 24.32 -5.85
CA ALA A 215 -4.08 23.29 -6.63
C ALA A 215 -4.02 21.90 -5.99
N TYR A 216 -2.88 21.54 -5.41
CA TYR A 216 -2.69 20.28 -4.71
C TYR A 216 -3.48 20.24 -3.39
N ARG A 217 -3.45 21.34 -2.64
CA ARG A 217 -4.26 21.54 -1.44
C ARG A 217 -5.76 21.39 -1.73
N ALA A 218 -6.23 21.96 -2.84
CA ALA A 218 -7.63 21.88 -3.23
C ALA A 218 -8.06 20.46 -3.65
N ASP A 219 -7.16 19.69 -4.27
CA ASP A 219 -7.38 18.27 -4.59
C ASP A 219 -7.59 17.44 -3.31
N ILE A 220 -6.72 17.63 -2.31
CA ILE A 220 -6.87 17.02 -0.99
C ILE A 220 -8.23 17.41 -0.36
N MET A 221 -8.54 18.71 -0.34
CA MET A 221 -9.81 19.21 0.19
C MET A 221 -11.00 18.57 -0.53
N GLY A 222 -10.95 18.48 -1.86
CA GLY A 222 -11.96 17.81 -2.67
C GLY A 222 -12.15 16.36 -2.24
N GLN A 223 -11.05 15.60 -2.15
CA GLN A 223 -11.07 14.18 -1.74
C GLN A 223 -11.65 13.97 -0.34
N LEU A 224 -11.38 14.89 0.58
CA LEU A 224 -11.90 14.87 1.95
C LEU A 224 -13.33 15.43 2.09
N GLY A 225 -14.01 15.71 0.98
CA GLY A 225 -15.40 16.20 0.97
C GLY A 225 -15.54 17.70 1.29
N MET A 226 -14.44 18.44 1.28
CA MET A 226 -14.37 19.88 1.54
C MET A 226 -14.49 20.69 0.23
N THR A 227 -15.33 20.23 -0.69
CA THR A 227 -15.49 20.77 -2.04
C THR A 227 -15.79 22.26 -2.04
N ARG A 228 -16.59 22.75 -1.08
CA ARG A 228 -16.93 24.18 -0.98
C ARG A 228 -15.70 25.04 -0.65
N GLN A 229 -14.83 24.59 0.24
CA GLN A 229 -13.61 25.29 0.63
C GLN A 229 -12.62 25.33 -0.54
N ALA A 230 -12.50 24.21 -1.26
CA ALA A 230 -11.70 24.14 -2.47
C ALA A 230 -12.25 25.05 -3.59
N GLU A 231 -13.58 25.14 -3.77
CA GLU A 231 -14.22 26.06 -4.72
C GLU A 231 -13.97 27.54 -4.34
N ILE A 232 -14.00 27.89 -3.05
CA ILE A 232 -13.68 29.25 -2.59
C ILE A 232 -12.25 29.61 -2.96
N LEU A 233 -11.30 28.72 -2.68
CA LEU A 233 -9.90 28.89 -3.07
C LEU A 233 -9.76 29.06 -4.58
N ALA A 234 -10.48 28.26 -5.37
CA ALA A 234 -10.46 28.37 -6.82
C ALA A 234 -10.88 29.77 -7.30
N ARG A 235 -11.96 30.32 -6.73
CA ARG A 235 -12.46 31.67 -7.07
C ARG A 235 -11.50 32.77 -6.65
N GLU A 236 -10.86 32.63 -5.50
CA GLU A 236 -9.82 33.56 -5.04
C GLU A 236 -8.62 33.55 -6.01
N SER A 237 -8.19 32.36 -6.45
CA SER A 237 -7.13 32.21 -7.46
C SER A 237 -7.54 32.77 -8.83
N LEU A 238 -8.79 32.58 -9.27
CA LEU A 238 -9.32 33.13 -10.53
C LEU A 238 -9.36 34.66 -10.54
N ALA A 239 -9.61 35.29 -9.37
CA ALA A 239 -9.66 36.74 -9.22
C ALA A 239 -8.27 37.40 -9.10
N ALA A 240 -7.20 36.61 -8.99
CA ALA A 240 -5.82 37.08 -8.92
C ALA A 240 -5.18 37.19 -10.32
N GLY A 241 -3.91 37.60 -10.42
CA GLY A 241 -3.20 37.77 -11.70
C GLY A 241 -3.06 36.48 -12.53
N ASP A 242 -2.63 36.60 -13.79
CA ASP A 242 -2.66 35.53 -14.81
C ASP A 242 -2.11 34.16 -14.36
N ARG A 243 -1.00 34.14 -13.61
CA ARG A 243 -0.41 32.89 -13.08
C ARG A 243 -1.31 32.19 -12.05
N GLN A 244 -2.03 32.96 -11.23
CA GLN A 244 -2.96 32.44 -10.23
C GLN A 244 -4.31 32.06 -10.85
N LYS A 245 -4.75 32.76 -11.90
CA LYS A 245 -5.94 32.38 -12.67
C LYS A 245 -5.83 30.94 -13.20
N MET A 246 -4.64 30.55 -13.69
CA MET A 246 -4.37 29.17 -14.10
C MET A 246 -4.52 28.16 -12.98
N ARG A 247 -4.10 28.49 -11.76
CA ARG A 247 -4.29 27.62 -10.59
C ARG A 247 -5.77 27.48 -10.24
N GLY A 248 -6.54 28.56 -10.34
CA GLY A 248 -7.99 28.52 -10.16
C GLY A 248 -8.69 27.55 -11.12
N ILE A 249 -8.34 27.58 -12.40
CA ILE A 249 -8.84 26.63 -13.41
C ILE A 249 -8.40 25.19 -13.09
N GLU A 250 -7.15 24.99 -12.71
CA GLU A 250 -6.63 23.67 -12.30
C GLU A 250 -7.41 23.10 -11.13
N ILE A 251 -7.66 23.92 -10.11
CA ILE A 251 -8.46 23.56 -8.93
C ILE A 251 -9.86 23.12 -9.36
N LEU A 252 -10.58 23.93 -10.14
CA LEU A 252 -11.93 23.60 -10.58
C LEU A 252 -11.98 22.30 -11.38
N THR A 253 -10.97 22.05 -12.21
CA THR A 253 -10.89 20.83 -13.03
C THR A 253 -10.64 19.59 -12.17
N ARG A 254 -9.74 19.68 -11.17
CA ARG A 254 -9.51 18.60 -10.20
C ARG A 254 -10.73 18.33 -9.32
N LEU A 255 -11.44 19.37 -8.93
CA LEU A 255 -12.72 19.23 -8.22
C LEU A 255 -13.76 18.55 -9.10
N ALA A 256 -13.85 18.91 -10.38
CA ALA A 256 -14.75 18.24 -11.31
C ALA A 256 -14.41 16.75 -11.44
N ALA A 257 -13.13 16.38 -11.53
CA ALA A 257 -12.71 14.98 -11.53
C ALA A 257 -13.06 14.25 -10.22
N THR A 258 -12.92 14.93 -9.08
CA THR A 258 -13.29 14.37 -7.76
C THR A 258 -14.80 14.14 -7.64
N GLU A 259 -15.61 15.12 -8.03
CA GLU A 259 -17.08 15.00 -8.00
C GLU A 259 -17.58 13.99 -9.06
N SER A 260 -16.87 13.87 -10.19
CA SER A 260 -17.13 12.84 -11.20
C SER A 260 -16.94 11.44 -10.64
N ARG A 261 -15.85 11.22 -9.89
CA ARG A 261 -15.60 9.96 -9.18
C ARG A 261 -16.67 9.63 -8.13
N ARG A 262 -17.44 10.61 -7.66
CA ARG A 262 -18.60 10.42 -6.78
C ARG A 262 -19.94 10.30 -7.52
N GLY A 263 -19.93 10.47 -8.84
CA GLY A 263 -21.15 10.48 -9.66
C GLY A 263 -22.02 11.72 -9.50
N ASP A 264 -21.51 12.84 -8.95
CA ASP A 264 -22.28 14.09 -8.84
C ASP A 264 -22.24 14.87 -10.16
N THR A 265 -23.08 14.44 -11.11
CA THR A 265 -23.19 15.07 -12.43
C THR A 265 -23.47 16.58 -12.33
N ALA A 266 -24.30 17.00 -11.37
CA ALA A 266 -24.67 18.40 -11.23
C ALA A 266 -23.50 19.28 -10.76
N ALA A 267 -22.69 18.78 -9.82
CA ALA A 267 -21.47 19.45 -9.40
C ALA A 267 -20.43 19.51 -10.51
N VAL A 268 -20.22 18.41 -11.23
CA VAL A 268 -19.28 18.37 -12.37
C VAL A 268 -19.67 19.37 -13.44
N GLN A 269 -20.93 19.43 -13.83
CA GLN A 269 -21.38 20.41 -14.83
C GLN A 269 -21.26 21.86 -14.34
N ARG A 270 -21.53 22.13 -13.06
CA ARG A 270 -21.35 23.47 -12.48
C ARG A 270 -19.89 23.90 -12.55
N LEU A 271 -18.98 23.02 -12.14
CA LEU A 271 -17.53 23.26 -12.17
C LEU A 271 -17.02 23.40 -13.61
N ALA A 272 -17.47 22.54 -14.52
CA ALA A 272 -17.11 22.62 -15.94
C ALA A 272 -17.58 23.93 -16.60
N ARG A 273 -18.80 24.39 -16.31
CA ARG A 273 -19.30 25.69 -16.79
C ARG A 273 -18.49 26.86 -16.22
N ALA A 274 -18.03 26.77 -14.97
CA ALA A 274 -17.15 27.79 -14.40
C ALA A 274 -15.80 27.82 -15.13
N VAL A 275 -15.19 26.66 -15.41
CA VAL A 275 -13.96 26.59 -16.22
C VAL A 275 -14.18 27.18 -17.61
N LEU A 276 -15.24 26.78 -18.32
CA LEU A 276 -15.54 27.28 -19.66
C LEU A 276 -15.94 28.76 -19.71
N GLY A 277 -16.44 29.32 -18.60
CA GLY A 277 -16.79 30.73 -18.48
C GLY A 277 -15.57 31.66 -18.35
N ASP A 278 -14.47 31.15 -17.78
CA ASP A 278 -13.23 31.89 -17.55
C ASP A 278 -12.08 31.54 -18.52
N ALA A 279 -12.20 30.41 -19.24
CA ALA A 279 -11.21 29.91 -20.18
C ALA A 279 -11.28 30.64 -21.53
N ASP A 280 -10.24 31.41 -21.83
CA ASP A 280 -9.94 31.85 -23.20
C ASP A 280 -9.31 30.69 -24.01
N ALA A 281 -9.45 30.68 -25.33
CA ALA A 281 -9.06 29.55 -26.20
C ALA A 281 -7.59 29.08 -25.97
N ARG A 282 -6.67 30.03 -25.73
CA ARG A 282 -5.23 29.79 -25.51
C ARG A 282 -4.90 29.00 -24.23
N PHE A 283 -5.85 28.85 -23.31
CA PHE A 283 -5.63 28.25 -22.00
C PHE A 283 -5.93 26.74 -21.96
N ALA A 284 -6.75 26.24 -22.89
CA ALA A 284 -7.09 24.81 -22.97
C ALA A 284 -5.86 23.94 -23.33
N ALA A 285 -4.85 24.51 -23.99
CA ALA A 285 -3.68 23.80 -24.50
C ALA A 285 -2.42 23.85 -23.63
N LYS A 286 -2.38 24.65 -22.56
CA LYS A 286 -1.21 24.61 -21.67
C LYS A 286 -1.26 23.35 -20.81
N LEU A 287 -0.21 22.55 -20.96
CA LEU A 287 0.21 21.49 -20.06
C LEU A 287 0.22 22.00 -18.63
N LEU A 288 -0.86 21.75 -17.92
CA LEU A 288 -0.71 21.37 -16.54
C LEU A 288 -0.58 19.85 -16.61
N SER A 289 0.36 19.29 -15.88
CA SER A 289 0.29 17.87 -15.56
C SER A 289 -0.65 17.82 -14.35
N PRO A 290 -1.99 17.71 -14.50
CA PRO A 290 -2.77 17.19 -13.40
C PRO A 290 -2.25 15.77 -13.26
N GLY A 291 -1.23 15.58 -12.41
CA GLY A 291 -0.76 14.27 -12.07
C GLY A 291 -2.00 13.47 -11.76
N THR A 292 -2.28 12.45 -12.56
CA THR A 292 -3.34 11.46 -12.31
C THR A 292 -3.01 10.63 -11.08
N SER A 293 -2.11 11.10 -10.22
CA SER A 293 -2.06 10.74 -8.82
C SER A 293 -3.47 10.96 -8.28
N ARG A 294 -4.24 9.86 -8.20
CA ARG A 294 -4.94 9.45 -6.98
C ARG A 294 -4.34 10.28 -5.85
N GLY A 295 -5.07 11.30 -5.40
CA GLY A 295 -4.46 12.19 -4.43
C GLY A 295 -4.10 11.41 -3.19
N PRO A 296 -3.40 12.05 -2.26
CA PRO A 296 -2.69 11.37 -1.19
C PRO A 296 -3.59 10.47 -0.32
N CYS A 297 -4.92 10.64 -0.39
CA CYS A 297 -5.89 9.88 0.38
C CYS A 297 -6.57 8.71 -0.36
N ASP A 298 -6.22 8.46 -1.62
CA ASP A 298 -6.85 7.48 -2.51
C ASP A 298 -5.99 6.20 -2.69
N SER A 299 -4.89 6.06 -1.95
CA SER A 299 -3.85 5.00 -2.12
C SER A 299 -4.13 3.65 -1.43
N LYS A 300 -5.24 3.50 -0.70
CA LYS A 300 -5.43 2.38 0.25
C LYS A 300 -5.37 0.96 -0.32
N LEU A 301 -5.78 0.77 -1.56
CA LEU A 301 -6.18 -0.58 -2.00
C LEU A 301 -5.06 -1.46 -2.57
N TRP A 302 -3.85 -0.91 -2.76
CA TRP A 302 -2.73 -1.65 -3.37
C TRP A 302 -1.60 -1.98 -2.39
N ASN A 303 -1.59 -1.36 -1.21
CA ASN A 303 -0.45 -1.43 -0.29
C ASN A 303 -0.61 -2.47 0.84
N GLU A 304 -1.82 -2.98 1.11
CA GLU A 304 -2.08 -3.80 2.31
C GLU A 304 -1.71 -5.29 2.18
N TRP A 305 -1.82 -5.92 1.01
CA TRP A 305 -1.43 -7.34 0.88
C TRP A 305 0.08 -7.60 1.03
N PRO A 306 0.97 -6.73 0.49
CA PRO A 306 2.40 -6.79 0.79
C PRO A 306 2.72 -6.80 2.29
N GLU A 307 1.87 -6.22 3.15
CA GLU A 307 2.10 -6.21 4.61
C GLU A 307 1.99 -7.60 5.23
N TRP A 308 1.06 -8.45 4.77
CA TRP A 308 0.96 -9.82 5.29
C TRP A 308 2.19 -10.64 4.90
N ARG A 309 2.69 -10.50 3.67
CA ARG A 309 3.95 -11.15 3.28
C ARG A 309 5.15 -10.59 4.04
N GLN A 310 5.17 -9.30 4.35
CA GLN A 310 6.22 -8.70 5.19
C GLN A 310 6.23 -9.25 6.62
N ARG A 311 5.13 -9.87 7.09
CA ARG A 311 5.09 -10.57 8.38
C ARG A 311 5.75 -11.95 8.36
N SER A 312 5.99 -12.53 7.18
CA SER A 312 6.73 -13.79 7.08
C SER A 312 8.17 -13.58 7.55
N ILE A 313 8.63 -14.47 8.42
CA ILE A 313 10.01 -14.52 8.90
C ILE A 313 10.95 -14.76 7.70
N ALA A 314 10.55 -15.65 6.77
CA ALA A 314 11.29 -15.90 5.53
C ALA A 314 11.39 -14.65 4.64
N SER A 315 10.28 -13.92 4.43
CA SER A 315 10.28 -12.70 3.61
C SER A 315 11.04 -11.55 4.25
N ALA A 316 11.00 -11.40 5.58
CA ALA A 316 11.78 -10.39 6.28
C ALA A 316 13.30 -10.59 6.11
N SER A 317 13.75 -11.82 5.86
CA SER A 317 15.16 -12.16 5.62
C SER A 317 15.65 -11.85 4.19
N SER A 318 14.76 -11.55 3.23
CA SER A 318 15.08 -11.43 1.80
C SER A 318 14.88 -10.02 1.21
N ILE A 319 14.44 -9.03 1.99
CA ILE A 319 14.13 -7.68 1.49
C ILE A 319 15.40 -6.85 1.32
N GLY A 320 16.01 -6.99 0.14
CA GLY A 320 16.77 -5.94 -0.52
C GLY A 320 16.06 -5.56 -1.82
N VAL A 321 15.82 -4.27 -2.03
CA VAL A 321 15.35 -3.63 -3.29
C VAL A 321 13.83 -3.70 -3.55
N ARG A 322 13.12 -2.59 -3.29
CA ARG A 322 11.87 -2.25 -4.00
C ARG A 322 12.11 -0.98 -4.81
N GLY A 323 11.96 -1.08 -6.14
CA GLY A 323 12.03 0.03 -7.08
C GLY A 323 10.74 0.86 -7.06
N GLU A 324 10.90 2.17 -7.21
CA GLU A 324 9.82 3.16 -7.31
C GLU A 324 9.06 3.04 -8.65
N PRO A 325 7.76 3.37 -8.71
CA PRO A 325 7.04 3.50 -9.97
C PRO A 325 7.45 4.77 -10.72
N GLY A 326 7.71 4.63 -12.02
CA GLY A 326 8.10 5.74 -12.91
C GLY A 326 7.00 6.79 -13.18
N PRO A 327 7.35 7.89 -13.86
CA PRO A 327 6.52 9.10 -13.99
C PRO A 327 5.33 8.96 -14.98
N VAL A 328 4.25 9.68 -14.65
CA VAL A 328 2.93 9.73 -15.31
C VAL A 328 2.91 10.65 -16.55
N ARG A 329 2.13 10.30 -17.59
CA ARG A 329 1.93 11.05 -18.86
C ARG A 329 0.96 12.25 -18.70
N GLY A 330 1.27 13.41 -19.31
CA GLY A 330 0.44 14.63 -19.24
C GLY A 330 -0.70 14.71 -20.28
N MET A 331 -1.82 15.35 -19.91
CA MET A 331 -3.00 15.65 -20.76
C MET A 331 -3.40 17.13 -20.64
N SER A 332 -4.19 17.66 -21.59
CA SER A 332 -4.72 19.03 -21.49
C SER A 332 -5.84 19.15 -20.45
N VAL A 333 -6.03 20.37 -19.92
CA VAL A 333 -7.14 20.66 -18.98
C VAL A 333 -8.49 20.34 -19.59
N GLY A 334 -8.68 20.66 -20.87
CA GLY A 334 -9.93 20.39 -21.58
C GLY A 334 -10.23 18.90 -21.71
N ALA A 335 -9.23 18.09 -22.01
CA ALA A 335 -9.37 16.64 -22.05
C ALA A 335 -9.71 16.05 -20.69
N TYR A 336 -8.97 16.44 -19.65
CA TYR A 336 -9.22 15.97 -18.29
C TYR A 336 -10.62 16.38 -17.78
N LEU A 337 -11.07 17.61 -18.10
CA LEU A 337 -12.43 18.05 -17.80
C LEU A 337 -13.49 17.26 -18.60
N GLY A 338 -13.19 16.92 -19.86
CA GLY A 338 -14.05 16.09 -20.69
C GLY A 338 -14.26 14.71 -20.09
N GLU A 339 -13.20 14.07 -19.60
CA GLU A 339 -13.30 12.77 -18.94
C GLU A 339 -14.08 12.87 -17.62
N ALA A 340 -13.88 13.95 -16.85
CA ALA A 340 -14.68 14.18 -15.65
C ALA A 340 -16.17 14.35 -15.99
N ILE A 341 -16.53 15.12 -17.02
CA ILE A 341 -17.92 15.27 -17.46
C ILE A 341 -18.51 13.92 -17.86
N ALA A 342 -17.80 13.19 -18.73
CA ALA A 342 -18.21 11.88 -19.19
C ALA A 342 -18.31 10.87 -18.05
N GLY A 343 -17.40 10.94 -17.09
CA GLY A 343 -17.36 10.09 -15.92
C GLY A 343 -18.56 10.24 -14.98
N ALA A 344 -19.18 11.42 -14.96
CA ALA A 344 -20.26 11.73 -14.04
C ALA A 344 -21.65 11.38 -14.59
N GLY A 345 -21.83 11.35 -15.92
CA GLY A 345 -23.13 11.08 -16.53
C GLY A 345 -23.19 11.34 -18.04
N ASN A 346 -24.35 11.04 -18.65
CA ASN A 346 -24.60 11.17 -20.09
C ASN A 346 -25.83 12.05 -20.44
N ASP A 347 -26.21 12.95 -19.54
CA ASP A 347 -27.33 13.84 -19.77
C ASP A 347 -27.04 14.89 -20.87
N PRO A 348 -28.07 15.56 -21.43
CA PRO A 348 -27.89 16.52 -22.50
C PRO A 348 -26.90 17.65 -22.19
N GLY A 349 -26.79 18.08 -20.93
CA GLY A 349 -25.84 19.11 -20.52
C GLY A 349 -24.39 18.63 -20.59
N SER A 350 -24.13 17.37 -20.26
CA SER A 350 -22.80 16.75 -20.38
C SER A 350 -22.36 16.63 -21.83
N ILE A 351 -23.30 16.30 -22.74
CA ILE A 351 -23.07 16.26 -24.19
C ILE A 351 -22.69 17.64 -24.72
N GLU A 352 -23.46 18.69 -24.37
CA GLU A 352 -23.18 20.06 -24.79
C GLU A 352 -21.78 20.51 -24.35
N LEU A 353 -21.40 20.24 -23.10
CA LEU A 353 -20.11 20.66 -22.56
C LEU A 353 -18.93 19.97 -23.26
N ILE A 354 -19.05 18.69 -23.57
CA ILE A 354 -17.99 17.96 -24.31
C ILE A 354 -17.88 18.47 -25.74
N ASP A 355 -19.00 18.68 -26.44
CA ASP A 355 -18.97 19.25 -27.80
C ASP A 355 -18.34 20.66 -27.80
N ARG A 356 -18.55 21.46 -26.74
CA ARG A 356 -17.89 22.77 -26.56
C ARG A 356 -16.39 22.65 -26.29
N LEU A 357 -15.96 21.67 -25.49
CA LEU A 357 -14.54 21.40 -25.23
C LEU A 357 -13.80 20.96 -26.50
N ILE A 358 -14.44 20.14 -27.34
CA ILE A 358 -13.91 19.76 -28.66
C ILE A 358 -13.78 20.99 -29.55
N ALA A 359 -14.82 21.82 -29.66
CA ALA A 359 -14.77 23.03 -30.46
C ALA A 359 -13.68 24.02 -30.00
N LEU A 360 -13.45 24.12 -28.68
CA LEU A 360 -12.35 24.90 -28.12
C LEU A 360 -10.99 24.30 -28.47
N GLN A 361 -10.83 22.98 -28.37
CA GLN A 361 -9.59 22.28 -28.71
C GLN A 361 -9.25 22.39 -30.22
N ASP A 362 -10.26 22.31 -31.08
CA ASP A 362 -10.10 22.47 -32.54
C ASP A 362 -9.75 23.91 -32.91
N ARG A 363 -10.40 24.89 -32.26
CA ARG A 363 -10.09 26.31 -32.44
C ARG A 363 -8.67 26.64 -31.97
N ASP A 364 -8.27 26.15 -30.81
CA ASP A 364 -6.91 26.33 -30.29
C ASP A 364 -5.89 25.70 -31.24
N ASN A 365 -6.16 24.50 -31.74
CA ASN A 365 -5.30 23.87 -32.74
C ASN A 365 -5.22 24.70 -34.03
N ALA A 366 -6.33 25.29 -34.50
CA ALA A 366 -6.31 26.16 -35.68
C ALA A 366 -5.53 27.47 -35.45
N GLU A 367 -5.61 28.05 -34.24
CA GLU A 367 -4.92 29.29 -33.87
C GLU A 367 -3.42 29.08 -33.56
N ASN A 368 -3.05 27.91 -33.03
CA ASN A 368 -1.67 27.55 -32.64
C ASN A 368 -0.97 26.58 -33.59
N ALA A 369 -1.62 26.14 -34.67
CA ALA A 369 -1.02 25.26 -35.66
C ALA A 369 0.22 25.94 -36.25
N VAL A 370 1.38 25.48 -35.80
CA VAL A 370 2.56 25.45 -36.66
C VAL A 370 2.18 24.50 -37.79
N ASP A 371 1.85 25.05 -38.95
CA ASP A 371 1.45 24.32 -40.15
C ASP A 371 2.36 23.09 -40.35
N PRO A 372 1.83 21.86 -40.39
CA PRO A 372 2.60 20.65 -40.65
C PRO A 372 3.45 20.75 -41.94
N LEU A 373 3.01 21.55 -42.91
CA LEU A 373 3.74 21.85 -44.15
C LEU A 373 4.95 22.79 -43.89
N ASN A 374 4.81 23.78 -42.99
CA ASN A 374 5.92 24.61 -42.52
C ASN A 374 6.94 23.83 -41.66
N LEU A 375 6.53 22.73 -41.02
CA LEU A 375 7.43 21.87 -40.25
C LEU A 375 8.17 20.81 -41.07
N ALA A 376 7.58 20.32 -42.15
CA ALA A 376 8.32 19.59 -43.18
C ALA A 376 9.44 20.47 -43.77
N LEU A 377 9.22 21.79 -43.81
CA LEU A 377 10.24 22.80 -44.13
C LEU A 377 11.23 23.05 -42.98
N LEU A 378 10.80 22.98 -41.70
CA LEU A 378 11.66 23.06 -40.51
C LEU A 378 12.49 21.79 -40.25
N GLY A 379 12.37 20.70 -41.03
CA GLY A 379 13.41 19.65 -41.05
C GLY A 379 14.79 20.20 -41.44
N ARG A 380 14.84 21.44 -41.94
CA ARG A 380 16.03 22.26 -42.09
C ARG A 380 15.97 23.44 -41.12
N LYS A 381 17.05 23.65 -40.37
CA LYS A 381 17.24 24.87 -39.57
C LYS A 381 17.11 26.10 -40.47
N PRO A 382 16.22 27.07 -40.17
CA PRO A 382 16.13 28.32 -40.93
C PRO A 382 17.48 29.06 -40.95
N GLU A 383 17.84 29.68 -42.08
CA GLU A 383 19.04 30.53 -42.15
C GLU A 383 18.93 31.66 -41.12
N GLY A 384 19.95 31.78 -40.26
CA GLY A 384 20.01 32.79 -39.20
C GLY A 384 19.47 32.37 -37.82
N MET A 385 18.82 31.20 -37.69
CA MET A 385 18.35 30.69 -36.39
C MET A 385 19.45 29.93 -35.64
N ALA A 386 19.57 30.13 -34.33
CA ALA A 386 20.51 29.39 -33.48
C ALA A 386 20.05 27.92 -33.31
N GLU A 387 21.01 27.00 -33.18
CA GLU A 387 20.71 25.55 -33.03
C GLU A 387 19.88 25.27 -31.77
N GLU A 388 20.21 25.89 -30.64
CA GLU A 388 19.46 25.73 -29.38
C GLU A 388 18.01 26.25 -29.48
N GLU A 389 17.80 27.34 -30.21
CA GLU A 389 16.47 27.91 -30.43
C GLU A 389 15.62 27.00 -31.34
N PHE A 390 16.24 26.43 -32.37
CA PHE A 390 15.63 25.45 -33.25
C PHE A 390 15.28 24.14 -32.53
N GLN A 391 16.18 23.61 -31.69
CA GLN A 391 15.92 22.43 -30.85
C GLN A 391 14.84 22.69 -29.80
N SER A 392 14.82 23.87 -29.18
CA SER A 392 13.75 24.28 -28.24
C SER A 392 12.39 24.37 -28.93
N LEU A 393 12.36 24.83 -30.18
CA LEU A 393 11.14 24.91 -30.99
C LEU A 393 10.64 23.52 -31.40
N LEU A 394 11.55 22.63 -31.83
CA LEU A 394 11.22 21.23 -32.11
C LEU A 394 10.71 20.49 -30.88
N ALA A 395 11.36 20.68 -29.72
CA ALA A 395 10.94 20.07 -28.46
C ALA A 395 9.51 20.51 -28.07
N ARG A 396 9.23 21.82 -28.11
CA ARG A 396 7.88 22.35 -27.88
C ARG A 396 6.86 21.81 -28.87
N TYR A 397 7.24 21.65 -30.15
CA TYR A 397 6.35 21.07 -31.16
C TYR A 397 6.00 19.62 -30.87
N PHE A 398 7.00 18.75 -30.62
CA PHE A 398 6.76 17.34 -30.32
C PHE A 398 5.93 17.19 -29.05
N GLU A 399 6.23 17.97 -28.02
CA GLU A 399 5.46 18.00 -26.78
C GLU A 399 3.99 18.43 -27.02
N HIS A 400 3.76 19.53 -27.74
CA HIS A 400 2.41 19.97 -28.12
C HIS A 400 1.66 18.94 -28.96
N ARG A 401 2.32 18.28 -29.92
CA ARG A 401 1.71 17.24 -30.76
C ARG A 401 1.29 16.03 -29.95
N HIS A 402 2.14 15.55 -29.05
CA HIS A 402 1.82 14.41 -28.19
C HIS A 402 0.65 14.72 -27.25
N VAL A 403 0.63 15.92 -26.67
CA VAL A 403 -0.45 16.37 -25.79
C VAL A 403 -1.75 16.56 -26.56
N TYR A 404 -1.70 17.17 -27.74
CA TYR A 404 -2.88 17.32 -28.60
C TYR A 404 -3.47 15.97 -28.97
N GLN A 405 -2.62 15.03 -29.42
CA GLN A 405 -3.07 13.68 -29.75
C GLN A 405 -3.65 12.94 -28.55
N ALA A 406 -3.07 13.09 -27.35
CA ALA A 406 -3.64 12.51 -26.13
C ALA A 406 -4.99 13.17 -25.77
N SER A 407 -5.08 14.49 -25.92
CA SER A 407 -6.23 15.30 -25.51
C SER A 407 -7.44 15.07 -26.41
N ILE A 408 -7.24 15.06 -27.74
CA ILE A 408 -8.32 14.75 -28.68
C ILE A 408 -8.81 13.31 -28.51
N LYS A 409 -7.90 12.37 -28.20
CA LYS A 409 -8.28 10.98 -27.92
C LYS A 409 -9.24 10.88 -26.73
N SER A 410 -8.86 11.52 -25.64
CA SER A 410 -9.62 11.61 -24.40
C SER A 410 -10.97 12.31 -24.58
N LEU A 411 -11.03 13.41 -25.34
CA LEU A 411 -12.28 14.12 -25.65
C LEU A 411 -13.23 13.29 -26.51
N MET A 412 -12.73 12.57 -27.53
CA MET A 412 -13.57 11.68 -28.34
C MET A 412 -14.09 10.50 -27.54
N LEU A 413 -13.26 9.94 -26.65
CA LEU A 413 -13.68 8.90 -25.71
C LEU A 413 -14.80 9.38 -24.79
N SER A 414 -14.64 10.59 -24.26
CA SER A 414 -15.64 11.27 -23.41
C SER A 414 -16.95 11.48 -24.16
N ARG A 415 -16.86 11.94 -25.42
CA ARG A 415 -18.02 12.15 -26.31
C ARG A 415 -18.78 10.85 -26.58
N PHE A 416 -18.06 9.75 -26.80
CA PHE A 416 -18.65 8.43 -26.95
C PHE A 416 -19.35 7.96 -25.67
N ALA A 417 -18.69 8.11 -24.51
CA ALA A 417 -19.24 7.72 -23.22
C ALA A 417 -20.60 8.40 -22.94
N VAL A 418 -20.72 9.70 -23.24
CA VAL A 418 -21.99 10.44 -23.09
C VAL A 418 -23.07 10.11 -24.13
N GLY A 419 -22.84 9.11 -24.99
CA GLY A 419 -23.87 8.53 -25.85
C GLY A 419 -23.87 9.03 -27.30
N ARG A 420 -22.85 9.76 -27.75
CA ARG A 420 -22.72 10.08 -29.18
C ARG A 420 -22.27 8.85 -29.99
N ALA A 421 -22.59 8.86 -31.28
CA ALA A 421 -22.19 7.82 -32.21
C ALA A 421 -20.68 7.88 -32.51
N LEU A 422 -20.06 6.73 -32.74
CA LEU A 422 -18.66 6.64 -33.18
C LEU A 422 -18.53 7.05 -34.65
N ASP A 423 -17.90 8.20 -34.92
CA ASP A 423 -17.38 8.51 -36.26
C ASP A 423 -16.03 7.80 -36.50
N GLU A 424 -15.54 7.86 -37.74
CA GLU A 424 -14.34 7.13 -38.19
C GLU A 424 -13.08 7.60 -37.45
N SER A 425 -12.98 8.90 -37.16
CA SER A 425 -11.97 9.50 -36.30
C SER A 425 -12.05 9.00 -34.85
N SER A 426 -13.26 8.90 -34.28
CA SER A 426 -13.46 8.44 -32.90
C SER A 426 -13.20 6.95 -32.74
N ALA A 427 -13.56 6.15 -33.74
CA ALA A 427 -13.34 4.71 -33.71
C ALA A 427 -11.84 4.37 -33.72
N THR A 428 -11.03 5.05 -34.55
CA THR A 428 -9.56 4.84 -34.62
C THR A 428 -8.83 5.27 -33.34
N ILE A 429 -9.50 6.06 -32.51
CA ILE A 429 -8.99 6.60 -31.26
C ILE A 429 -9.33 5.69 -30.06
N LEU A 430 -10.43 4.93 -30.13
CA LEU A 430 -10.91 4.07 -29.06
C LEU A 430 -9.97 2.86 -28.90
N THR A 431 -9.11 2.86 -27.88
CA THR A 431 -8.26 1.71 -27.56
C THR A 431 -8.70 1.04 -26.25
N ALA A 432 -8.37 -0.25 -26.09
CA ALA A 432 -8.67 -0.98 -24.86
C ALA A 432 -8.03 -0.29 -23.63
N ASP A 433 -6.80 0.21 -23.76
CA ASP A 433 -6.11 0.88 -22.68
C ASP A 433 -6.74 2.23 -22.31
N ALA A 434 -7.19 3.02 -23.29
CA ALA A 434 -7.88 4.27 -23.02
C ALA A 434 -9.22 4.01 -22.29
N VAL A 435 -9.99 3.00 -22.71
CA VAL A 435 -11.23 2.60 -22.04
C VAL A 435 -10.96 2.11 -20.62
N LYS A 436 -9.96 1.24 -20.42
CA LYS A 436 -9.56 0.75 -19.09
C LYS A 436 -9.18 1.92 -18.18
N GLN A 437 -8.40 2.87 -18.69
CA GLN A 437 -7.98 4.05 -17.93
C GLN A 437 -9.18 4.92 -17.53
N THR A 438 -10.13 5.17 -18.44
CA THR A 438 -11.34 5.94 -18.10
C THR A 438 -12.23 5.22 -17.08
N LEU A 439 -12.43 3.90 -17.20
CA LEU A 439 -13.20 3.13 -16.21
C LEU A 439 -12.52 3.13 -14.84
N TRP A 440 -11.18 3.15 -14.83
CA TRP A 440 -10.39 3.27 -13.62
C TRP A 440 -10.54 4.64 -12.99
N ASP A 441 -10.34 5.70 -13.76
CA ASP A 441 -10.30 7.05 -13.20
C ASP A 441 -11.72 7.55 -12.88
N TYR A 442 -12.73 7.02 -13.56
CA TYR A 442 -14.13 7.44 -13.48
C TYR A 442 -15.09 6.24 -13.41
N PRO A 443 -15.28 5.66 -12.21
CA PRO A 443 -16.08 4.46 -12.03
C PRO A 443 -17.59 4.66 -12.21
N HIS A 444 -18.08 5.89 -12.34
CA HIS A 444 -19.48 6.13 -12.71
C HIS A 444 -19.68 6.28 -14.22
N SER A 445 -18.60 6.15 -15.00
CA SER A 445 -18.63 6.39 -16.44
C SER A 445 -19.64 5.47 -17.14
N PRO A 446 -20.54 6.02 -17.98
CA PRO A 446 -21.49 5.26 -18.79
C PRO A 446 -20.81 4.45 -19.90
N ILE A 447 -19.48 4.52 -20.04
CA ILE A 447 -18.75 3.93 -21.16
C ILE A 447 -18.89 2.40 -21.26
N ALA A 448 -18.90 1.67 -20.13
CA ALA A 448 -19.09 0.21 -20.16
C ALA A 448 -20.46 -0.18 -20.74
N ARG A 449 -21.53 0.44 -20.24
CA ARG A 449 -22.89 0.27 -20.79
C ARG A 449 -22.94 0.63 -22.27
N ARG A 450 -22.27 1.71 -22.67
CA ARG A 450 -22.23 2.12 -24.07
C ARG A 450 -21.58 1.07 -24.97
N LEU A 451 -20.43 0.51 -24.56
CA LEU A 451 -19.73 -0.56 -25.28
C LEU A 451 -20.57 -1.83 -25.45
N LEU A 452 -21.44 -2.15 -24.48
CA LEU A 452 -22.37 -3.28 -24.61
C LEU A 452 -23.56 -3.01 -25.54
N SER A 453 -23.86 -1.74 -25.79
CA SER A 453 -25.02 -1.27 -26.56
C SER A 453 -24.69 -0.81 -27.98
N LEU A 454 -23.49 -1.14 -28.49
CA LEU A 454 -23.05 -0.73 -29.81
C LEU A 454 -23.99 -1.28 -30.91
N SER A 455 -24.36 -0.41 -31.83
CA SER A 455 -25.12 -0.82 -33.04
C SER A 455 -24.24 -1.66 -33.97
N ASP A 456 -24.86 -2.44 -34.87
CA ASP A 456 -24.11 -3.26 -35.85
C ASP A 456 -23.13 -2.44 -36.70
N PRO A 457 -23.49 -1.24 -37.20
CA PRO A 457 -22.53 -0.39 -37.92
C PRO A 457 -21.35 0.07 -37.05
N GLU A 458 -21.57 0.36 -35.77
CA GLU A 458 -20.50 0.77 -34.85
C GLU A 458 -19.56 -0.40 -34.54
N ARG A 459 -20.11 -1.59 -34.30
CA ARG A 459 -19.31 -2.81 -34.09
C ARG A 459 -18.45 -3.14 -35.30
N GLU A 460 -19.03 -3.06 -36.49
CA GLU A 460 -18.32 -3.28 -37.74
C GLU A 460 -17.18 -2.27 -37.95
N ARG A 461 -17.36 -1.00 -37.56
CA ARG A 461 -16.29 0.00 -37.59
C ARG A 461 -15.12 -0.34 -36.68
N ILE A 462 -15.38 -0.74 -35.42
CA ILE A 462 -14.33 -1.13 -34.48
C ILE A 462 -13.59 -2.38 -35.00
N ARG A 463 -14.32 -3.37 -35.51
CA ARG A 463 -13.73 -4.60 -36.07
C ARG A 463 -12.79 -4.33 -37.25
N ARG A 464 -13.10 -3.34 -38.10
CA ARG A 464 -12.20 -2.94 -39.20
C ARG A 464 -10.86 -2.37 -38.72
N ILE A 465 -10.83 -1.76 -37.54
CA ILE A 465 -9.60 -1.23 -36.94
C ILE A 465 -8.80 -2.35 -36.31
N SER A 466 -9.46 -3.17 -35.49
CA SER A 466 -8.90 -4.41 -34.95
C SER A 466 -10.04 -5.35 -34.54
N PRO A 467 -10.12 -6.56 -35.11
CA PRO A 467 -11.11 -7.56 -34.71
C PRO A 467 -11.01 -7.93 -33.22
N ASP A 468 -9.79 -8.01 -32.68
CA ASP A 468 -9.54 -8.38 -31.29
C ASP A 468 -9.95 -7.28 -30.30
N LEU A 469 -9.81 -6.02 -30.72
CA LEU A 469 -10.17 -4.86 -29.92
C LEU A 469 -11.65 -4.82 -29.56
N GLU A 470 -12.57 -5.19 -30.46
CA GLU A 470 -14.01 -5.24 -30.16
C GLU A 470 -14.29 -6.25 -29.05
N SER A 471 -13.74 -7.46 -29.17
CA SER A 471 -13.89 -8.53 -28.19
C SER A 471 -13.29 -8.14 -26.83
N MET A 472 -12.13 -7.48 -26.80
CA MET A 472 -11.52 -6.97 -25.56
C MET A 472 -12.38 -5.91 -24.88
N LEU A 473 -12.86 -4.92 -25.64
CA LEU A 473 -13.69 -3.82 -25.13
C LEU A 473 -15.00 -4.36 -24.56
N ARG A 474 -15.65 -5.26 -25.29
CA ARG A 474 -16.88 -5.93 -24.86
C ARG A 474 -16.63 -6.78 -23.63
N PHE A 475 -15.54 -7.53 -23.57
CA PHE A 475 -15.17 -8.32 -22.41
C PHE A 475 -14.99 -7.46 -21.15
N ASN A 476 -14.21 -6.37 -21.23
CA ASN A 476 -14.01 -5.44 -20.10
C ASN A 476 -15.35 -4.87 -19.61
N ALA A 477 -16.23 -4.50 -20.53
CA ALA A 477 -17.56 -4.00 -20.19
C ALA A 477 -18.45 -5.07 -19.54
N LEU A 478 -18.39 -6.33 -19.98
CA LEU A 478 -19.12 -7.43 -19.35
C LEU A 478 -18.65 -7.69 -17.93
N VAL A 479 -17.32 -7.73 -17.69
CA VAL A 479 -16.79 -7.90 -16.33
C VAL A 479 -17.18 -6.71 -15.46
N TRP A 480 -17.04 -5.49 -15.98
CA TRP A 480 -17.44 -4.26 -15.29
C TRP A 480 -18.89 -4.28 -14.82
N GLU A 481 -19.83 -4.65 -15.71
CA GLU A 481 -21.27 -4.73 -15.41
C GLU A 481 -21.65 -5.97 -14.56
N GLY A 482 -20.68 -6.77 -14.12
CA GLY A 482 -20.95 -7.97 -13.33
C GLY A 482 -21.54 -9.15 -14.14
N ARG A 483 -21.43 -9.12 -15.47
CA ARG A 483 -21.97 -10.15 -16.40
C ARG A 483 -20.97 -11.27 -16.65
N GLY A 484 -20.54 -11.95 -15.58
CA GLY A 484 -19.49 -12.97 -15.59
C GLY A 484 -19.69 -14.12 -16.58
N ARG A 485 -20.89 -14.70 -16.64
CA ARG A 485 -21.20 -15.83 -17.54
C ARG A 485 -20.98 -15.49 -19.01
N GLU A 486 -21.39 -14.29 -19.41
CA GLU A 486 -21.21 -13.80 -20.77
C GLU A 486 -19.75 -13.47 -21.06
N ALA A 487 -19.05 -12.84 -20.09
CA ALA A 487 -17.61 -12.60 -20.19
C ALA A 487 -16.84 -13.92 -20.36
N ARG A 488 -17.23 -14.97 -19.62
CA ARG A 488 -16.65 -16.31 -19.71
C ARG A 488 -16.91 -16.96 -21.06
N SER A 489 -18.13 -16.84 -21.61
CA SER A 489 -18.45 -17.33 -22.95
C SER A 489 -17.58 -16.66 -24.01
N LEU A 490 -17.50 -15.32 -23.98
CA LEU A 490 -16.70 -14.54 -24.91
C LEU A 490 -15.20 -14.88 -24.82
N SER A 491 -14.70 -15.07 -23.60
CA SER A 491 -13.33 -15.50 -23.36
C SER A 491 -13.03 -16.93 -23.84
N ALA A 492 -14.03 -17.82 -23.86
CA ALA A 492 -13.86 -19.16 -24.40
C ALA A 492 -13.84 -19.16 -25.93
N GLU A 493 -14.60 -18.27 -26.57
CA GLU A 493 -14.60 -18.05 -28.03
C GLU A 493 -13.31 -17.39 -28.51
N HIS A 494 -12.70 -16.55 -27.68
CA HIS A 494 -11.46 -15.81 -27.99
C HIS A 494 -10.38 -16.01 -26.91
N PRO A 495 -9.64 -17.13 -26.90
CA PRO A 495 -8.66 -17.44 -25.86
C PRO A 495 -7.53 -16.41 -25.70
N GLY A 496 -7.19 -15.69 -26.78
CA GLY A 496 -6.18 -14.63 -26.78
C GLY A 496 -6.50 -13.48 -25.81
N LEU A 497 -7.77 -13.27 -25.49
CA LEU A 497 -8.21 -12.31 -24.49
C LEU A 497 -7.56 -12.60 -23.12
N ARG A 498 -7.56 -13.86 -22.66
CA ARG A 498 -7.05 -14.24 -21.32
C ARG A 498 -5.57 -13.92 -21.11
N LEU A 499 -4.74 -14.12 -22.13
CA LEU A 499 -3.29 -13.94 -22.04
C LEU A 499 -2.92 -12.46 -21.83
N GLU A 500 -3.66 -11.52 -22.42
CA GLU A 500 -3.46 -10.08 -22.21
C GLU A 500 -3.98 -9.57 -20.85
N PHE A 501 -4.81 -10.35 -20.14
CA PHE A 501 -5.33 -9.99 -18.81
C PHE A 501 -4.39 -10.36 -17.65
N HIS A 502 -3.48 -11.32 -17.85
CA HIS A 502 -2.65 -11.84 -16.76
C HIS A 502 -1.44 -10.98 -16.40
N SER A 503 -0.91 -10.14 -17.31
CA SER A 503 0.37 -9.46 -17.06
C SER A 503 0.32 -8.39 -15.96
N ASP A 504 -0.86 -7.81 -15.65
CA ASP A 504 -0.97 -6.68 -14.68
C ASP A 504 -2.21 -6.66 -13.76
N ARG A 505 -3.05 -7.73 -13.78
CA ARG A 505 -4.35 -7.83 -13.07
C ARG A 505 -5.21 -6.55 -13.10
N PRO A 506 -5.43 -5.91 -14.28
CA PRO A 506 -6.06 -4.60 -14.39
C PRO A 506 -7.50 -4.56 -13.84
N LEU A 507 -8.27 -5.65 -14.01
CA LEU A 507 -9.67 -5.73 -13.58
C LEU A 507 -9.85 -5.75 -12.06
N LEU A 508 -8.92 -6.36 -11.33
CA LEU A 508 -8.94 -6.29 -9.87
C LEU A 508 -8.59 -4.88 -9.38
N ARG A 509 -7.76 -4.11 -10.12
CA ARG A 509 -7.55 -2.69 -9.78
C ARG A 509 -8.86 -1.91 -9.83
N LEU A 510 -9.71 -2.20 -10.82
CA LEU A 510 -11.02 -1.58 -11.01
C LEU A 510 -12.01 -1.93 -9.89
N VAL A 511 -12.02 -3.18 -9.41
CA VAL A 511 -12.79 -3.56 -8.20
C VAL A 511 -12.40 -2.67 -7.02
N GLY A 512 -11.09 -2.43 -6.87
CA GLY A 512 -10.60 -1.51 -5.86
C GLY A 512 -11.14 -0.09 -6.04
N VAL A 513 -10.99 0.50 -7.23
CA VAL A 513 -11.53 1.83 -7.53
C VAL A 513 -13.02 1.92 -7.15
N LEU A 514 -13.82 0.91 -7.49
CA LEU A 514 -15.25 0.88 -7.18
C LEU A 514 -15.51 0.89 -5.66
N LEU A 515 -14.70 0.19 -4.86
CA LEU A 515 -14.80 0.22 -3.40
C LEU A 515 -14.45 1.61 -2.84
N ASN A 516 -13.41 2.27 -3.36
CA ASN A 516 -13.06 3.64 -2.97
C ASN A 516 -14.15 4.66 -3.33
N ALA A 517 -14.85 4.44 -4.44
CA ALA A 517 -15.99 5.25 -4.86
C ALA A 517 -17.31 4.88 -4.16
N GLU A 518 -17.27 4.04 -3.12
CA GLU A 518 -18.43 3.56 -2.36
C GLU A 518 -19.47 2.78 -3.21
N MET A 519 -19.08 2.31 -4.40
CA MET A 519 -19.91 1.51 -5.30
C MET A 519 -19.89 0.02 -4.92
N ASN A 520 -20.18 -0.29 -3.65
CA ASN A 520 -20.00 -1.62 -3.06
C ASN A 520 -20.73 -2.74 -3.83
N HIS A 521 -21.96 -2.48 -4.28
CA HIS A 521 -22.73 -3.46 -5.07
C HIS A 521 -22.07 -3.75 -6.43
N GLN A 522 -21.59 -2.71 -7.11
CA GLN A 522 -20.91 -2.85 -8.39
C GLN A 522 -19.55 -3.55 -8.22
N ALA A 523 -18.80 -3.17 -7.19
CA ALA A 523 -17.52 -3.81 -6.86
C ALA A 523 -17.70 -5.31 -6.59
N ALA A 524 -18.75 -5.70 -5.86
CA ALA A 524 -19.05 -7.09 -5.58
C ALA A 524 -19.45 -7.86 -6.85
N ALA A 525 -20.31 -7.27 -7.69
CA ALA A 525 -20.73 -7.87 -8.95
C ALA A 525 -19.56 -8.03 -9.93
N MET A 526 -18.70 -7.02 -10.05
CA MET A 526 -17.50 -7.06 -10.88
C MET A 526 -16.50 -8.11 -10.39
N LEU A 527 -16.28 -8.19 -9.06
CA LEU A 527 -15.43 -9.22 -8.47
C LEU A 527 -15.97 -10.62 -8.75
N ASP A 528 -17.28 -10.81 -8.67
CA ASP A 528 -17.92 -12.08 -9.02
C ASP A 528 -17.74 -12.43 -10.49
N ALA A 529 -17.92 -11.46 -11.39
CA ALA A 529 -17.69 -11.66 -12.81
C ALA A 529 -16.23 -12.00 -13.12
N TYR A 530 -15.29 -11.33 -12.47
CA TYR A 530 -13.86 -11.64 -12.57
C TYR A 530 -13.58 -13.09 -12.15
N LEU A 531 -14.08 -13.51 -10.98
CA LEU A 531 -13.89 -14.88 -10.47
C LEU A 531 -14.61 -15.95 -11.30
N GLU A 532 -15.66 -15.58 -12.05
CA GLU A 532 -16.30 -16.51 -13.00
C GLU A 532 -15.43 -16.76 -14.24
N VAL A 533 -14.71 -15.73 -14.73
CA VAL A 533 -13.80 -15.86 -15.87
C VAL A 533 -12.48 -16.51 -15.46
N GLU A 534 -11.94 -16.08 -14.33
CA GLU A 534 -10.68 -16.53 -13.75
C GLU A 534 -10.94 -17.17 -12.38
N PRO A 535 -11.40 -18.44 -12.35
CA PRO A 535 -11.73 -19.14 -11.10
C PRO A 535 -10.50 -19.55 -10.30
N GLY A 536 -9.29 -19.26 -10.80
CA GLY A 536 -8.04 -19.60 -10.14
C GLY A 536 -7.81 -18.80 -8.86
N PRO A 537 -6.93 -19.28 -7.96
CA PRO A 537 -6.58 -18.53 -6.77
C PRO A 537 -5.92 -17.19 -7.13
N ASP A 538 -6.61 -16.09 -6.81
CA ASP A 538 -6.09 -14.73 -6.88
C ASP A 538 -6.12 -14.04 -5.51
N THR A 539 -4.93 -13.68 -5.07
CA THR A 539 -4.59 -13.10 -3.79
C THR A 539 -5.27 -11.74 -3.56
N ILE A 540 -5.32 -10.91 -4.60
CA ILE A 540 -5.95 -9.59 -4.54
C ILE A 540 -7.48 -9.75 -4.49
N ALA A 541 -8.02 -10.76 -5.19
CA ALA A 541 -9.45 -11.09 -5.09
C ALA A 541 -9.85 -11.53 -3.67
N VAL A 542 -9.02 -12.31 -2.97
CA VAL A 542 -9.25 -12.67 -1.55
C VAL A 542 -9.34 -11.42 -0.68
N HIS A 543 -8.42 -10.47 -0.85
CA HIS A 543 -8.45 -9.21 -0.12
C HIS A 543 -9.77 -8.45 -0.34
N PHE A 544 -10.22 -8.33 -1.59
CA PHE A 544 -11.50 -7.68 -1.88
C PHE A 544 -12.70 -8.43 -1.31
N LEU A 545 -12.70 -9.76 -1.32
CA LEU A 545 -13.75 -10.55 -0.66
C LEU A 545 -13.80 -10.25 0.85
N LEU A 546 -12.65 -10.13 1.51
CA LEU A 546 -12.58 -9.80 2.94
C LEU A 546 -13.07 -8.38 3.23
N MET A 547 -12.66 -7.38 2.44
CA MET A 547 -13.17 -6.01 2.58
C MET A 547 -14.68 -5.90 2.36
N GLN A 548 -15.25 -6.75 1.50
CA GLN A 548 -16.69 -6.84 1.26
C GLN A 548 -17.43 -7.70 2.32
N GLY A 549 -16.75 -8.21 3.34
CA GLY A 549 -17.34 -9.08 4.38
C GLY A 549 -17.73 -10.48 3.90
N ARG A 550 -17.26 -10.91 2.72
CA ARG A 550 -17.59 -12.19 2.07
C ARG A 550 -16.67 -13.32 2.54
N ILE A 551 -16.64 -13.51 3.85
CA ILE A 551 -15.66 -14.33 4.57
C ILE A 551 -15.66 -15.78 4.07
N ASP A 552 -16.82 -16.39 3.84
CA ASP A 552 -16.89 -17.81 3.45
C ASP A 552 -16.23 -18.08 2.08
N ARG A 553 -16.43 -17.18 1.12
CA ARG A 553 -15.80 -17.29 -0.21
C ARG A 553 -14.31 -17.03 -0.14
N ALA A 554 -13.87 -16.07 0.69
CA ALA A 554 -12.45 -15.85 0.95
C ALA A 554 -11.79 -17.09 1.58
N LYS A 555 -12.44 -17.71 2.57
CA LYS A 555 -11.97 -18.97 3.18
C LYS A 555 -11.88 -20.10 2.17
N ALA A 556 -12.88 -20.26 1.30
CA ALA A 556 -12.84 -21.28 0.24
C ALA A 556 -11.63 -21.07 -0.69
N MET A 557 -11.42 -19.85 -1.17
CA MET A 557 -10.25 -19.54 -2.01
C MET A 557 -8.93 -19.74 -1.28
N LEU A 558 -8.83 -19.39 0.00
CA LEU A 558 -7.62 -19.63 0.80
C LEU A 558 -7.33 -21.12 0.99
N ARG A 559 -8.37 -21.96 1.12
CA ARG A 559 -8.21 -23.43 1.13
C ARG A 559 -7.75 -23.96 -0.23
N ASP A 560 -8.25 -23.39 -1.33
CA ASP A 560 -7.78 -23.72 -2.68
C ASP A 560 -6.33 -23.28 -2.93
N PHE A 561 -5.91 -22.15 -2.36
CA PHE A 561 -4.51 -21.72 -2.35
C PHE A 561 -3.62 -22.76 -1.65
N LEU A 562 -4.02 -23.19 -0.45
CA LEU A 562 -3.29 -24.22 0.30
C LEU A 562 -3.23 -25.54 -0.44
N SER A 563 -4.34 -26.03 -0.99
CA SER A 563 -4.36 -27.32 -1.70
C SER A 563 -3.46 -27.32 -2.93
N GLN A 564 -3.21 -26.15 -3.54
CA GLN A 564 -2.31 -25.98 -4.69
C GLN A 564 -0.87 -25.64 -4.31
N GLY A 565 -0.52 -25.55 -3.02
CA GLY A 565 0.82 -25.13 -2.59
C GLY A 565 1.16 -23.68 -2.95
N ARG A 566 0.16 -22.78 -3.01
CA ARG A 566 0.34 -21.38 -3.40
C ARG A 566 0.05 -20.47 -2.21
N GLU A 567 0.90 -19.45 -2.01
CA GLU A 567 0.74 -18.46 -0.92
C GLU A 567 0.51 -19.12 0.47
N VAL A 568 1.21 -20.21 0.76
CA VAL A 568 0.94 -21.07 1.93
C VAL A 568 0.95 -20.28 3.23
N PHE A 569 2.00 -19.50 3.48
CA PHE A 569 2.11 -18.65 4.67
C PHE A 569 0.88 -17.73 4.84
N VAL A 570 0.54 -16.96 3.80
CA VAL A 570 -0.55 -15.97 3.88
C VAL A 570 -1.90 -16.66 4.05
N SER A 571 -2.09 -17.80 3.39
CA SER A 571 -3.33 -18.57 3.47
C SER A 571 -3.55 -19.17 4.85
N VAL A 572 -2.52 -19.78 5.46
CA VAL A 572 -2.58 -20.27 6.85
C VAL A 572 -2.87 -19.12 7.81
N MET A 573 -2.13 -18.00 7.67
CA MET A 573 -2.29 -16.82 8.51
C MET A 573 -3.72 -16.29 8.50
N LEU A 574 -4.27 -16.02 7.32
CA LEU A 574 -5.61 -15.48 7.15
C LEU A 574 -6.68 -16.49 7.56
N LEU A 575 -6.54 -17.77 7.22
CA LEU A 575 -7.50 -18.80 7.65
C LEU A 575 -7.56 -18.87 9.18
N ARG A 576 -6.42 -18.77 9.88
CA ARG A 576 -6.40 -18.72 11.34
C ARG A 576 -7.01 -17.46 11.93
N GLU A 577 -6.91 -16.30 11.25
CA GLU A 577 -7.62 -15.08 11.69
C GLU A 577 -9.13 -15.24 11.56
N LEU A 578 -9.57 -15.86 10.46
CA LEU A 578 -10.98 -16.00 10.13
C LEU A 578 -11.64 -17.22 10.79
N GLU A 579 -10.84 -18.19 11.22
CA GLU A 579 -11.26 -19.46 11.83
C GLU A 579 -10.20 -19.93 12.83
N PRO A 580 -10.19 -19.40 14.06
CA PRO A 580 -9.13 -19.65 15.04
C PRO A 580 -8.91 -21.13 15.37
N THR A 581 -9.96 -21.95 15.28
CA THR A 581 -9.96 -23.38 15.57
C THR A 581 -9.55 -24.27 14.39
N ILE A 582 -9.19 -23.69 13.24
CA ILE A 582 -8.87 -24.45 12.04
C ILE A 582 -7.62 -25.29 12.26
N ASP A 583 -7.70 -26.59 12.04
CA ASP A 583 -6.54 -27.47 12.21
C ASP A 583 -5.76 -27.54 10.90
N VAL A 584 -4.62 -26.83 10.87
CA VAL A 584 -3.81 -26.68 9.66
C VAL A 584 -3.16 -28.01 9.24
N SER A 585 -2.97 -28.94 10.19
CA SER A 585 -2.42 -30.27 9.91
C SER A 585 -3.30 -31.14 9.01
N LYS A 586 -4.57 -30.78 8.85
CA LYS A 586 -5.53 -31.50 8.00
C LYS A 586 -5.50 -31.06 6.53
N PHE A 587 -4.74 -30.03 6.18
CA PHE A 587 -4.62 -29.61 4.79
C PHE A 587 -3.60 -30.47 4.06
N GLU A 588 -4.03 -31.08 2.95
CA GLU A 588 -3.13 -31.66 1.97
C GLU A 588 -2.56 -30.52 1.11
N ILE A 589 -1.30 -30.17 1.31
CA ILE A 589 -0.63 -29.07 0.61
C ILE A 589 0.19 -29.65 -0.54
N SER A 590 -0.26 -29.46 -1.78
CA SER A 590 0.42 -30.03 -2.96
C SER A 590 1.75 -29.33 -3.27
N ALA A 591 2.64 -30.03 -3.97
CA ALA A 591 3.76 -29.42 -4.69
C ALA A 591 3.28 -28.87 -6.04
N ARG A 592 3.83 -27.73 -6.46
CA ARG A 592 3.52 -26.99 -7.68
C ARG A 592 4.46 -27.33 -8.85
N PHE A 593 5.77 -27.42 -8.62
CA PHE A 593 6.89 -27.72 -9.52
C PHE A 593 8.04 -28.46 -8.80
N GLY A 594 8.07 -29.80 -8.89
CA GLY A 594 9.13 -30.60 -8.28
C GLY A 594 8.79 -31.00 -6.85
N GLU A 595 8.61 -32.30 -6.66
CA GLU A 595 7.86 -32.82 -5.52
C GLU A 595 8.54 -32.65 -4.15
N ALA A 596 9.87 -32.79 -4.06
CA ALA A 596 10.55 -32.86 -2.78
C ALA A 596 10.84 -31.49 -2.13
N TYR A 597 11.41 -30.57 -2.89
CA TYR A 597 11.83 -29.26 -2.36
C TYR A 597 10.64 -28.40 -1.94
N GLU A 598 9.60 -28.35 -2.78
CA GLU A 598 8.42 -27.55 -2.48
C GLU A 598 7.58 -28.12 -1.35
N ARG A 599 7.51 -29.45 -1.17
CA ARG A 599 6.86 -30.04 0.02
C ARG A 599 7.56 -29.60 1.30
N ILE A 600 8.89 -29.52 1.30
CA ILE A 600 9.69 -29.02 2.43
C ILE A 600 9.52 -27.51 2.62
N GLU A 601 9.51 -26.73 1.55
CA GLU A 601 9.28 -25.27 1.61
C GLU A 601 7.87 -24.93 2.10
N ASN A 602 6.85 -25.66 1.63
CA ASN A 602 5.48 -25.54 2.10
C ASN A 602 5.37 -25.90 3.59
N TRP A 603 6.03 -26.97 4.03
CA TRP A 603 6.11 -27.36 5.44
C TRP A 603 6.74 -26.26 6.30
N LEU A 604 7.87 -25.68 5.88
CA LEU A 604 8.49 -24.52 6.55
C LEU A 604 7.57 -23.28 6.53
N SER A 605 6.85 -23.04 5.44
CA SER A 605 5.91 -21.91 5.32
C SER A 605 4.72 -22.01 6.27
N VAL A 606 4.22 -23.22 6.52
CA VAL A 606 3.21 -23.48 7.56
C VAL A 606 3.79 -23.19 8.94
N MET A 607 4.99 -23.70 9.24
CA MET A 607 5.66 -23.44 10.51
C MET A 607 5.94 -21.95 10.73
N ASP A 608 6.31 -21.19 9.69
CA ASP A 608 6.47 -19.72 9.75
C ASP A 608 5.15 -19.04 10.15
N ALA A 609 4.03 -19.43 9.53
CA ALA A 609 2.71 -18.91 9.89
C ALA A 609 2.29 -19.26 11.33
N LEU A 610 2.57 -20.49 11.79
CA LEU A 610 2.32 -20.90 13.17
C LEU A 610 3.22 -20.17 14.16
N ALA A 611 4.49 -19.94 13.79
CA ALA A 611 5.44 -19.20 14.60
C ALA A 611 4.98 -17.76 14.78
N TRP A 612 4.46 -17.14 13.73
CA TRP A 612 3.87 -15.80 13.81
C TRP A 612 2.76 -15.70 14.87
N ARG A 613 1.96 -16.75 15.05
CA ARG A 613 0.88 -16.82 16.04
C ARG A 613 1.32 -17.18 17.45
N GLY A 614 2.54 -17.69 17.63
CA GLY A 614 2.98 -18.22 18.91
C GLY A 614 2.51 -19.66 19.18
N SER A 615 2.07 -20.39 18.16
CA SER A 615 1.54 -21.77 18.29
C SER A 615 2.65 -22.83 18.41
N SER A 616 3.52 -22.73 19.42
CA SER A 616 4.69 -23.62 19.56
C SER A 616 4.32 -25.10 19.65
N ASP A 617 3.22 -25.45 20.34
CA ASP A 617 2.80 -26.85 20.51
C ASP A 617 2.43 -27.49 19.16
N GLU A 618 1.86 -26.71 18.24
CA GLU A 618 1.59 -27.16 16.88
C GLU A 618 2.86 -27.27 16.06
N ILE A 619 3.79 -26.33 16.18
CA ILE A 619 5.10 -26.43 15.52
C ILE A 619 5.83 -27.69 15.95
N GLU A 620 5.77 -28.03 17.24
CA GLU A 620 6.36 -29.27 17.76
C GLU A 620 5.71 -30.51 17.11
N LEU A 621 4.39 -30.54 16.98
CA LEU A 621 3.66 -31.61 16.28
C LEU A 621 4.09 -31.73 14.81
N TRP A 622 4.21 -30.61 14.10
CA TRP A 622 4.70 -30.58 12.71
C TRP A 622 6.16 -31.03 12.60
N ARG A 623 7.00 -30.70 13.61
CA ARG A 623 8.41 -31.11 13.65
C ARG A 623 8.59 -32.61 13.91
N ARG A 624 7.69 -33.22 14.68
CA ARG A 624 7.66 -34.67 14.91
C ARG A 624 7.18 -35.45 13.68
N ASN A 625 6.49 -34.80 12.74
CA ASN A 625 5.96 -35.40 11.53
C ASN A 625 6.47 -34.66 10.27
N PRO A 626 7.79 -34.67 10.00
CA PRO A 626 8.34 -34.01 8.81
C PRO A 626 7.92 -34.74 7.52
N PRO A 627 7.92 -34.06 6.36
CA PRO A 627 7.69 -34.69 5.07
C PRO A 627 8.74 -35.78 4.81
N MET A 628 8.34 -36.90 4.19
CA MET A 628 9.22 -38.05 3.92
C MET A 628 10.44 -37.65 3.09
N GLU A 629 10.29 -36.64 2.23
CA GLU A 629 11.32 -36.13 1.33
C GLU A 629 12.48 -35.46 2.09
N LEU A 630 12.28 -35.04 3.34
CA LEU A 630 13.36 -34.55 4.18
C LEU A 630 14.45 -35.61 4.41
N ALA A 631 14.07 -36.90 4.43
CA ALA A 631 15.00 -38.02 4.55
C ALA A 631 15.84 -38.23 3.27
N SER A 632 15.40 -37.69 2.13
CA SER A 632 16.10 -37.79 0.84
C SER A 632 17.20 -36.74 0.66
N LEU A 633 17.19 -35.67 1.48
CA LEU A 633 18.23 -34.65 1.48
C LEU A 633 19.53 -35.15 2.11
N ASP A 634 20.66 -34.57 1.69
CA ASP A 634 21.95 -34.77 2.35
C ASP A 634 21.95 -34.24 3.80
N GLU A 635 22.96 -34.62 4.57
CA GLU A 635 23.05 -34.31 6.01
C GLU A 635 23.05 -32.80 6.28
N ASP A 636 23.79 -32.02 5.49
CA ASP A 636 23.89 -30.56 5.64
C ASP A 636 22.55 -29.86 5.35
N GLN A 637 21.88 -30.26 4.26
CA GLN A 637 20.57 -29.73 3.86
C GLN A 637 19.50 -30.10 4.89
N ARG A 638 19.52 -31.33 5.39
CA ARG A 638 18.60 -31.80 6.42
C ARG A 638 18.79 -31.04 7.73
N ALA A 639 20.04 -30.83 8.16
CA ALA A 639 20.37 -30.04 9.33
C ALA A 639 19.85 -28.60 9.18
N CYS A 640 20.07 -27.97 8.03
CA CYS A 640 19.57 -26.62 7.72
C CYS A 640 18.05 -26.48 7.90
N VAL A 641 17.28 -27.42 7.36
CA VAL A 641 15.81 -27.43 7.48
C VAL A 641 15.37 -27.66 8.93
N GLN A 642 16.00 -28.58 9.65
CA GLN A 642 15.68 -28.88 11.06
C GLN A 642 16.02 -27.72 12.00
N ASP A 643 17.14 -27.03 11.72
CA ASP A 643 17.57 -25.85 12.47
C ASP A 643 16.61 -24.69 12.26
N THR A 644 16.10 -24.51 11.03
CA THR A 644 15.04 -23.53 10.74
C THR A 644 13.75 -23.84 11.48
N ALA A 645 13.30 -25.09 11.46
CA ALA A 645 12.11 -25.50 12.22
C ALA A 645 12.25 -25.24 13.73
N THR A 646 13.45 -25.45 14.27
CA THR A 646 13.76 -25.14 15.69
C THR A 646 13.81 -23.65 15.96
N GLY A 647 14.36 -22.85 15.03
CA GLY A 647 14.33 -21.40 15.10
C GLY A 647 12.90 -20.84 15.09
N LEU A 648 12.02 -21.38 14.25
CA LEU A 648 10.60 -21.02 14.19
C LEU A 648 9.87 -21.38 15.50
N GLU A 649 10.18 -22.53 16.11
CA GLU A 649 9.67 -22.89 17.44
C GLU A 649 10.12 -21.89 18.52
N ALA A 650 11.39 -21.48 18.50
CA ALA A 650 11.91 -20.48 19.42
C ALA A 650 11.17 -19.13 19.28
N VAL A 651 10.89 -18.71 18.05
CA VAL A 651 10.09 -17.50 17.77
C VAL A 651 8.66 -17.65 18.30
N ALA A 652 8.05 -18.82 18.12
CA ALA A 652 6.71 -19.09 18.63
C ALA A 652 6.65 -18.99 20.15
N LEU A 653 7.62 -19.60 20.85
CA LEU A 653 7.77 -19.55 22.30
C LEU A 653 7.93 -18.10 22.81
N ALA A 654 8.81 -17.32 22.17
CA ALA A 654 8.98 -15.91 22.50
C ALA A 654 7.67 -15.12 22.30
N ARG A 655 6.93 -15.35 21.21
CA ARG A 655 5.68 -14.65 20.93
C ARG A 655 4.53 -15.01 21.87
N ARG A 656 4.48 -16.23 22.40
CA ARG A 656 3.49 -16.65 23.42
C ARG A 656 3.86 -16.29 24.85
N GLY A 657 5.05 -15.73 25.07
CA GLY A 657 5.50 -15.24 26.38
C GLY A 657 6.57 -16.07 27.07
N ASP A 658 6.97 -17.24 26.52
CA ASP A 658 7.99 -18.13 27.08
C ASP A 658 9.37 -17.86 26.44
N LEU A 659 9.91 -16.68 26.71
CA LEU A 659 11.20 -16.26 26.16
C LEU A 659 12.36 -17.14 26.65
N GLU A 660 12.31 -17.66 27.88
CA GLU A 660 13.37 -18.50 28.43
C GLU A 660 13.50 -19.82 27.65
N ALA A 661 12.38 -20.50 27.39
CA ALA A 661 12.38 -21.71 26.58
C ALA A 661 12.86 -21.41 25.14
N GLY A 662 12.38 -20.31 24.55
CA GLY A 662 12.81 -19.89 23.21
C GLY A 662 14.30 -19.61 23.11
N LEU A 663 14.88 -18.86 24.06
CA LEU A 663 16.31 -18.56 24.08
C LEU A 663 17.16 -19.83 24.23
N ARG A 664 16.73 -20.79 25.07
CA ARG A 664 17.44 -22.07 25.25
C ARG A 664 17.55 -22.88 23.96
N LEU A 665 16.59 -22.77 23.04
CA LEU A 665 16.63 -23.48 21.76
C LEU A 665 17.71 -22.94 20.80
N VAL A 666 18.15 -21.69 20.96
CA VAL A 666 19.06 -21.02 20.01
C VAL A 666 20.42 -20.64 20.60
N VAL A 667 20.51 -20.46 21.92
CA VAL A 667 21.68 -19.84 22.55
C VAL A 667 22.97 -20.64 22.36
N ASP A 668 22.90 -21.98 22.32
CA ASP A 668 24.07 -22.83 22.16
C ASP A 668 24.35 -23.26 20.71
N ARG A 669 23.53 -22.78 19.76
CA ARG A 669 23.70 -23.02 18.33
C ARG A 669 24.72 -22.07 17.73
N ASP A 670 25.44 -22.52 16.72
CA ASP A 670 26.34 -21.66 15.94
C ASP A 670 25.57 -20.61 15.15
N LEU A 671 26.20 -19.47 14.82
CA LEU A 671 25.54 -18.39 14.07
C LEU A 671 24.93 -18.88 12.74
N ARG A 672 25.60 -19.80 12.04
CA ARG A 672 25.09 -20.38 10.80
C ARG A 672 23.79 -21.16 11.04
N GLN A 673 23.73 -21.95 12.11
CA GLN A 673 22.56 -22.74 12.53
C GLN A 673 21.37 -21.88 13.00
N ARG A 674 21.57 -20.57 13.17
CA ARG A 674 20.51 -19.60 13.46
C ARG A 674 20.00 -18.89 12.19
N GLY A 675 20.52 -19.24 11.02
CA GLY A 675 20.02 -18.74 9.73
C GLY A 675 18.72 -19.43 9.32
N TYR A 676 17.92 -18.73 8.51
CA TYR A 676 16.78 -19.35 7.82
C TYR A 676 17.28 -20.21 6.65
N CYS A 677 16.74 -21.41 6.48
CA CYS A 677 17.09 -22.27 5.36
C CYS A 677 16.36 -21.83 4.09
N VAL A 678 17.13 -21.45 3.06
CA VAL A 678 16.60 -20.98 1.78
C VAL A 678 16.99 -21.93 0.67
N VAL A 679 16.17 -21.99 -0.37
CA VAL A 679 16.50 -22.75 -1.58
C VAL A 679 17.40 -21.88 -2.46
N ARG A 680 18.60 -22.37 -2.77
CA ARG A 680 19.54 -21.74 -3.71
C ARG A 680 19.67 -22.59 -4.97
N VAL A 681 19.77 -21.93 -6.13
CA VAL A 681 20.10 -22.58 -7.40
C VAL A 681 21.62 -22.49 -7.58
N ASN A 682 22.29 -23.64 -7.60
CA ASN A 682 23.73 -23.69 -7.86
C ASN A 682 24.01 -23.46 -9.36
N ARG A 683 25.27 -23.18 -9.72
CA ARG A 683 25.71 -22.99 -11.13
C ARG A 683 25.37 -24.15 -12.08
N ASN A 684 25.07 -25.33 -11.53
CA ASN A 684 24.66 -26.53 -12.29
C ASN A 684 23.14 -26.72 -12.32
N GLU A 685 22.34 -25.68 -12.06
CA GLU A 685 20.86 -25.71 -12.01
C GLU A 685 20.25 -26.72 -11.02
N THR A 686 21.06 -27.16 -10.05
CA THR A 686 20.60 -28.03 -8.96
C THR A 686 20.14 -27.17 -7.79
N TRP A 687 18.90 -27.40 -7.36
CA TRP A 687 18.30 -26.79 -6.18
C TRP A 687 18.94 -27.38 -4.92
N ARG A 688 19.42 -26.54 -4.01
CA ARG A 688 20.00 -26.97 -2.72
C ARG A 688 19.48 -26.09 -1.60
N PHE A 689 19.13 -26.70 -0.47
CA PHE A 689 18.89 -25.97 0.77
C PHE A 689 20.22 -25.50 1.37
N ASP A 690 20.34 -24.21 1.66
CA ASP A 690 21.47 -23.67 2.40
C ASP A 690 21.01 -22.53 3.31
N TYR A 691 21.82 -22.23 4.31
CA TYR A 691 21.53 -21.15 5.24
C TYR A 691 21.56 -19.80 4.51
N ALA A 692 20.62 -18.93 4.86
CA ALA A 692 20.72 -17.52 4.53
C ALA A 692 22.04 -16.95 5.09
N GLU A 693 22.62 -15.98 4.41
CA GLU A 693 23.90 -15.37 4.80
C GLU A 693 23.82 -14.62 6.14
N THR A 694 22.61 -14.29 6.56
CA THR A 694 22.34 -13.54 7.79
C THR A 694 21.66 -14.43 8.83
N PRO A 695 22.18 -14.50 10.08
CA PRO A 695 21.49 -15.18 11.17
C PRO A 695 20.18 -14.44 11.48
N PHE A 696 19.08 -15.18 11.57
CA PHE A 696 17.74 -14.61 11.76
C PHE A 696 17.16 -14.97 13.13
N PHE A 697 17.33 -16.22 13.57
CA PHE A 697 16.85 -16.73 14.86
C PHE A 697 17.83 -16.39 16.01
N ASP A 698 18.24 -15.13 16.08
CA ASP A 698 19.17 -14.66 17.10
C ASP A 698 18.45 -14.17 18.37
N LEU A 699 19.23 -13.94 19.43
CA LEU A 699 18.69 -13.48 20.71
C LEU A 699 17.98 -12.12 20.61
N ARG A 700 18.40 -11.24 19.69
CA ARG A 700 17.78 -9.93 19.50
C ARG A 700 16.36 -10.11 19.01
N TYR A 701 16.17 -10.90 17.96
CA TYR A 701 14.88 -11.10 17.34
C TYR A 701 13.86 -11.66 18.34
N LEU A 702 14.25 -12.69 19.10
CA LEU A 702 13.38 -13.31 20.11
C LEU A 702 12.98 -12.32 21.22
N VAL A 703 13.93 -11.56 21.74
CA VAL A 703 13.66 -10.54 22.76
C VAL A 703 12.76 -9.43 22.20
N GLN A 704 13.01 -8.95 20.98
CA GLN A 704 12.21 -7.92 20.33
C GLN A 704 10.78 -8.38 20.08
N GLU A 705 10.57 -9.63 19.67
CA GLU A 705 9.23 -10.20 19.50
C GLU A 705 8.50 -10.39 20.83
N TRP A 706 9.19 -10.89 21.86
CA TRP A 706 8.62 -11.05 23.19
C TRP A 706 8.19 -9.71 23.79
N VAL A 707 9.06 -8.70 23.68
CA VAL A 707 8.75 -7.33 24.08
C VAL A 707 7.55 -6.86 23.28
N ALA A 708 7.60 -6.81 21.94
CA ALA A 708 6.55 -6.28 21.04
C ALA A 708 5.12 -6.75 21.34
N ARG A 709 4.97 -7.93 21.93
CA ARG A 709 3.68 -8.53 22.32
C ARG A 709 3.16 -8.11 23.69
N GLY A 710 3.89 -7.26 24.40
CA GLY A 710 3.54 -6.70 25.69
C GLY A 710 3.93 -7.58 26.88
N HIS A 711 4.64 -8.69 26.66
CA HIS A 711 4.97 -9.65 27.73
C HIS A 711 5.95 -9.10 28.76
N ALA A 712 6.67 -8.04 28.42
CA ALA A 712 7.60 -7.38 29.33
C ALA A 712 6.93 -6.41 30.31
N LEU A 713 5.66 -6.06 30.08
CA LEU A 713 4.86 -5.15 30.91
C LEU A 713 3.88 -5.87 31.85
N ASN A 714 3.73 -7.19 31.69
CA ASN A 714 2.95 -8.08 32.54
C ASN A 714 3.87 -8.89 33.45
#